data_AF-A0A7C3BVS7-F1
#
_entry.id   AF-A0A7C3BVS7-F1
#
_cell.length_a   1.000
_cell.length_b   1.000
_cell.length_c   1.000
_cell.angle_alpha   90.00
_cell.angle_beta   90.00
_cell.angle_gamma   90.00
#
_symmetry.space_group_name_H-M   'P 1'
#
loop_
_entity.id
_entity.type
_entity.pdbx_description
1 polymer ?
#
loop_
_entity_poly.entity_id
_entity_poly.type
_entity_poly.pdbx_seq_one_letter_code
_entity_poly.pdbx_strand_id
1 'polypeptide(L)'
;ITGVDGAGVPAVLGLSVVDESVFALQEQDPGFLKLYFLLEKELLQPKYDLHGFSFPALLRTPEYEKGETPVSAAQDAAAQASLAGTTTGGGHSLAINTREEKLRVLRERKESIFRVVGRTLSPLLLLFPLGIAALVVWALRREEILGRSILLALAALAGLVLFLFLLPVPEWARGGGLDRLGYWLEQISYSTFGPGILAMWALSGFIAWIALGVRVVRRREAVPGTALLLLLLYCVTLVLLVFLDAQPPEWLLLTSLWTFLLVPAAFLLWAAGELWQRRSGVALGVFALVGLTLAVPLLGISGGRQEFSASAPVMLNGGVWDDMALDVEKNVEVEGMALEAAPPMEMPTSAAMGEQAAGEEGKAGAAATTPAEAPRLRQLFGETMAWLPELVTEPDGTLHLDLPLYDNITTWRLSALAHSQDGRLGATTTNLRVFQDFFVDFDLPYALTQHDEVSLPVAVYNYLEQPQSVRLKLEEEPWFELLDEAEKTLLIGASDVEVVYFRIRVTATQGRYRPTIWAYGEQLSDATTATHDLLIRPDGKEFEETWSGRLTEQTLRTVEIPEAIIPGAAQVTVKIYPGVVSQVVEGMDALLQMPYGCFEQTTSATYPNVLVLDYMKSTEQTTPEIQLKAEEYINLGYQRLTTFEVPGGGFSLFGDNPPDRMLTAYGLMEFTDMARVFPVDADFIARAARWLLAQQAADGSWENDQGLVHESTWSDLGDDRVPVTAYISWALVHAGYGDEGATQRGLAYVREHAHQVDDPYALALVANALVADAPQDAFTRQILDRLAELAQVEGDAVYWPIGSATMMGSQGETGSLETTALVAYALLKANAHPELANKALTYLIQAKDANGTWHSTQATILALKALLLSVTAGGEQSDAEVTVTVDGGRTRAVTVTPENYDVVQILTFDDITPGRHEIELAVVGEGALTAQVTANYYLPWQGLPPSTGREALDIDVVYDRTALQVEDLVGIKVTVTLNEPGTVEWALVDLGIPPGFTVLPQALEARIERDLALPVDYAGGRLKKFELTGRQVLVYLQDLQHGEPLTFEYQLRARFPVKAQVPASQAYDYYNPTTRAEEAPVWLEVQE
;
A
#
# COMPACT_ATOMS: atom_id res chain seq x y z
N ILE A 1 -6.18 29.90 3.72
CA ILE A 1 -5.92 29.98 2.26
C ILE A 1 -5.78 31.44 1.89
N THR A 2 -4.71 31.81 1.19
CA THR A 2 -4.37 33.20 0.88
C THR A 2 -4.17 33.45 -0.61
N GLY A 3 -4.46 34.68 -1.04
CA GLY A 3 -4.23 35.20 -2.39
C GLY A 3 -2.77 35.59 -2.65
N VAL A 4 -2.49 36.13 -3.85
CA VAL A 4 -1.11 36.55 -4.26
C VAL A 4 -0.63 37.75 -3.44
N ASP A 5 -1.58 38.51 -2.90
CA ASP A 5 -1.42 39.62 -1.97
C ASP A 5 -1.34 39.19 -0.49
N GLY A 6 -1.39 37.88 -0.21
CA GLY A 6 -1.42 37.33 1.14
C GLY A 6 -2.75 37.53 1.87
N ALA A 7 -3.78 38.07 1.22
CA ALA A 7 -5.10 38.25 1.83
C ALA A 7 -5.86 36.92 1.86
N GLY A 8 -6.69 36.72 2.88
CA GLY A 8 -7.60 35.58 2.95
C GLY A 8 -8.54 35.50 1.74
N VAL A 9 -8.71 34.31 1.17
CA VAL A 9 -9.63 34.09 0.03
C VAL A 9 -10.63 32.97 0.30
N PRO A 10 -11.93 33.15 -0.02
CA PRO A 10 -12.90 32.06 -0.03
C PRO A 10 -12.49 30.97 -1.03
N ALA A 11 -12.37 29.74 -0.55
CA ALA A 11 -12.00 28.58 -1.34
C ALA A 11 -12.68 27.32 -0.80
N VAL A 12 -12.77 26.30 -1.67
CA VAL A 12 -13.16 24.94 -1.31
C VAL A 12 -11.91 24.09 -1.18
N LEU A 13 -11.85 23.24 -0.18
CA LEU A 13 -10.71 22.41 0.19
C LEU A 13 -11.13 20.95 0.38
N GLY A 14 -10.41 20.05 -0.26
CA GLY A 14 -10.40 18.63 0.09
C GLY A 14 -9.31 18.36 1.12
N LEU A 15 -9.64 17.67 2.21
CA LEU A 15 -8.71 17.22 3.24
C LEU A 15 -8.74 15.69 3.31
N SER A 16 -7.60 15.05 3.13
CA SER A 16 -7.40 13.64 3.45
C SER A 16 -6.44 13.48 4.62
N VAL A 17 -6.70 12.50 5.49
CA VAL A 17 -5.84 12.14 6.62
C VAL A 17 -5.67 10.64 6.66
N VAL A 18 -4.50 10.18 6.23
CA VAL A 18 -4.17 8.78 5.94
C VAL A 18 -2.89 8.41 6.69
N ASP A 19 -2.74 7.16 7.14
CA ASP A 19 -1.52 6.69 7.80
C ASP A 19 -0.30 6.79 6.85
N GLU A 20 0.82 7.35 7.31
CA GLU A 20 2.03 7.51 6.49
C GLU A 20 2.58 6.17 5.97
N SER A 21 2.34 5.07 6.69
CA SER A 21 2.79 3.73 6.29
C SER A 21 2.16 3.24 4.98
N VAL A 22 0.94 3.68 4.64
CA VAL A 22 0.26 3.36 3.37
C VAL A 22 1.08 3.86 2.18
N PHE A 23 1.65 5.06 2.28
CA PHE A 23 2.50 5.63 1.23
C PHE A 23 3.86 4.92 1.14
N ALA A 24 4.39 4.40 2.25
CA ALA A 24 5.64 3.63 2.26
C ALA A 24 5.50 2.26 1.58
N LEU A 25 4.31 1.65 1.64
CA LEU A 25 3.96 0.45 0.85
C LEU A 25 3.82 0.81 -0.64
N GLN A 26 3.11 1.89 -0.96
CA GLN A 26 2.94 2.38 -2.33
C GLN A 26 4.29 2.72 -3.02
N GLU A 27 5.28 3.21 -2.28
CA GLU A 27 6.63 3.48 -2.82
C GLU A 27 7.43 2.21 -3.17
N GLN A 28 7.04 1.04 -2.67
CA GLN A 28 7.66 -0.25 -2.99
C GLN A 28 7.12 -0.88 -4.27
N ASP A 29 5.97 -0.40 -4.79
CA ASP A 29 5.36 -0.94 -6.00
C ASP A 29 6.03 -0.39 -7.28
N PRO A 30 6.69 -1.22 -8.11
CA PRO A 30 7.42 -0.75 -9.28
C PRO A 30 6.48 -0.58 -10.49
N GLY A 31 5.75 0.55 -10.54
CA GLY A 31 4.72 0.78 -11.57
C GLY A 31 4.61 2.18 -12.16
N PHE A 32 3.81 2.30 -13.22
CA PHE A 32 3.51 3.54 -13.96
C PHE A 32 2.79 4.60 -13.10
N LEU A 33 2.17 4.19 -11.99
CA LEU A 33 1.69 5.05 -10.89
C LEU A 33 2.72 6.12 -10.48
N LYS A 34 3.99 5.74 -10.38
CA LYS A 34 5.08 6.66 -10.05
C LYS A 34 5.26 7.76 -11.10
N LEU A 35 4.99 7.47 -12.38
CA LEU A 35 5.06 8.43 -13.47
C LEU A 35 3.86 9.38 -13.47
N TYR A 36 2.66 8.87 -13.19
CA TYR A 36 1.44 9.67 -13.00
C TYR A 36 1.61 10.67 -11.84
N PHE A 37 2.04 10.21 -10.66
CA PHE A 37 2.31 11.10 -9.53
C PHE A 37 3.46 12.09 -9.78
N LEU A 38 4.44 11.76 -10.62
CA LEU A 38 5.48 12.71 -11.04
C LEU A 38 4.95 13.81 -11.97
N LEU A 39 4.00 13.48 -12.87
CA LEU A 39 3.31 14.45 -13.73
C LEU A 39 2.34 15.33 -12.93
N GLU A 40 1.58 14.73 -12.01
CA GLU A 40 0.75 15.46 -11.06
C GLU A 40 1.58 16.44 -10.23
N LYS A 41 2.76 16.02 -9.76
CA LYS A 41 3.71 16.86 -9.01
C LYS A 41 4.26 18.06 -9.80
N GLU A 42 4.31 18.02 -11.14
CA GLU A 42 4.59 19.21 -11.95
C GLU A 42 3.38 20.15 -12.06
N LEU A 43 2.16 19.62 -12.12
CA LEU A 43 0.92 20.40 -12.11
C LEU A 43 0.58 21.00 -10.74
N LEU A 44 1.00 20.35 -9.66
CA LEU A 44 0.83 20.76 -8.26
C LEU A 44 1.83 21.85 -7.82
N GLN A 45 2.68 22.40 -8.70
CA GLN A 45 3.53 23.54 -8.32
C GLN A 45 2.63 24.73 -7.90
N PRO A 46 2.65 25.13 -6.62
CA PRO A 46 1.63 26.02 -6.08
C PRO A 46 1.74 27.42 -6.69
N LYS A 47 0.58 27.97 -7.09
CA LYS A 47 0.43 29.40 -7.42
C LYS A 47 -0.15 30.23 -6.27
N TYR A 48 -0.45 29.56 -5.15
CA TYR A 48 -0.83 30.11 -3.85
C TYR A 48 -0.22 29.25 -2.75
N ASP A 49 0.24 29.89 -1.67
CA ASP A 49 0.72 29.17 -0.49
C ASP A 49 -0.45 28.82 0.44
N LEU A 50 -0.69 27.53 0.63
CA LEU A 50 -1.46 27.05 1.77
C LEU A 50 -0.58 27.16 3.02
N HIS A 51 -0.74 28.26 3.76
CA HIS A 51 -0.16 28.40 5.10
C HIS A 51 -0.62 27.22 5.96
N GLY A 52 0.36 26.47 6.50
CA GLY A 52 0.15 25.13 7.04
C GLY A 52 -0.80 25.07 8.24
N PHE A 53 -1.36 23.90 8.45
CA PHE A 53 -2.32 23.59 9.52
C PHE A 53 -1.78 24.01 10.90
N SER A 54 -2.50 24.91 11.57
CA SER A 54 -2.28 25.22 12.98
C SER A 54 -3.23 24.40 13.85
N PHE A 55 -2.71 23.39 14.55
CA PHE A 55 -3.49 22.68 15.56
C PHE A 55 -3.72 23.58 16.79
N PRO A 56 -4.96 23.76 17.26
CA PRO A 56 -5.21 24.33 18.58
C PRO A 56 -4.47 23.51 19.65
N ALA A 57 -3.94 24.17 20.68
CA ALA A 57 -3.09 23.53 21.71
C ALA A 57 -3.86 22.63 22.72
N LEU A 58 -4.96 22.02 22.29
CA LEU A 58 -5.86 21.18 23.07
C LEU A 58 -6.24 19.94 22.25
N LEU A 59 -5.49 18.85 22.43
CA LEU A 59 -6.10 17.53 22.37
C LEU A 59 -7.05 17.44 23.57
N ARG A 60 -8.32 17.82 23.35
CA ARG A 60 -9.37 17.31 24.21
C ARG A 60 -9.47 15.81 23.92
N THR A 61 -9.10 14.97 24.91
CA THR A 61 -9.94 13.78 25.10
C THR A 61 -11.37 14.30 25.15
N PRO A 62 -12.35 13.66 24.49
CA PRO A 62 -13.73 13.97 24.81
C PRO A 62 -13.92 13.66 26.29
N GLU A 63 -13.86 14.70 27.12
CA GLU A 63 -14.84 14.80 28.19
C GLU A 63 -16.16 14.52 27.48
N TYR A 64 -16.88 13.49 27.94
CA TYR A 64 -18.26 13.29 27.54
C TYR A 64 -19.03 14.52 28.05
N GLU A 65 -18.99 15.61 27.27
CA GLU A 65 -19.85 16.77 27.41
C GLU A 65 -21.26 16.22 27.25
N LYS A 66 -21.91 15.95 28.38
CA LYS A 66 -23.33 15.62 28.48
C LYS A 66 -24.11 16.83 27.98
N GLY A 67 -24.34 16.83 26.67
CA GLY A 67 -24.59 18.02 25.86
C GLY A 67 -25.12 17.67 24.47
N GLU A 68 -26.03 16.71 24.39
CA GLU A 68 -27.11 16.65 23.41
C GLU A 68 -26.75 16.95 21.94
N THR A 69 -26.16 15.97 21.26
CA THR A 69 -26.61 15.70 19.88
C THR A 69 -28.10 15.35 19.91
N PRO A 70 -28.87 15.45 18.80
CA PRO A 70 -30.28 15.05 18.78
C PRO A 70 -30.51 13.58 19.21
N VAL A 71 -29.48 12.74 19.06
CA VAL A 71 -29.43 11.35 19.53
C VAL A 71 -29.19 11.27 21.05
N SER A 72 -28.25 12.06 21.59
CA SER A 72 -28.03 12.16 23.05
C SER A 72 -29.22 12.80 23.77
N ALA A 73 -29.92 13.78 23.21
CA ALA A 73 -31.15 14.34 23.82
C ALA A 73 -32.23 13.27 24.06
N ALA A 74 -32.38 12.30 23.15
CA ALA A 74 -33.30 11.18 23.33
C ALA A 74 -32.83 10.18 24.41
N GLN A 75 -31.52 9.98 24.55
CA GLN A 75 -30.90 9.11 25.56
C GLN A 75 -30.88 9.77 26.95
N ASP A 76 -30.59 11.06 27.02
CA ASP A 76 -30.57 11.87 28.23
C ASP A 76 -31.97 12.15 28.76
N ALA A 77 -33.00 12.28 27.90
CA ALA A 77 -34.40 12.28 28.36
C ALA A 77 -34.78 10.97 29.07
N ALA A 78 -34.27 9.82 28.60
CA ALA A 78 -34.46 8.52 29.25
C ALA A 78 -33.63 8.38 30.56
N ALA A 79 -32.43 8.97 30.61
CA ALA A 79 -31.55 8.96 31.79
C ALA A 79 -31.99 9.97 32.88
N GLN A 80 -32.52 11.14 32.51
CA GLN A 80 -33.04 12.14 33.46
C GLN A 80 -34.38 11.71 34.04
N ALA A 81 -35.23 11.03 33.27
CA ALA A 81 -36.45 10.39 33.78
C ALA A 81 -36.18 9.34 34.87
N SER A 82 -34.96 8.80 34.93
CA SER A 82 -34.53 7.81 35.94
C SER A 82 -33.75 8.39 37.13
N LEU A 83 -33.32 9.66 37.10
CA LEU A 83 -32.40 10.24 38.10
C LEU A 83 -32.70 11.68 38.59
N ALA A 84 -33.96 12.14 38.53
CA ALA A 84 -34.40 13.49 38.92
C ALA A 84 -34.35 13.80 40.44
N GLY A 85 -33.20 13.60 41.12
CA GLY A 85 -33.11 13.61 42.59
C GLY A 85 -32.03 14.45 43.27
N THR A 86 -30.95 14.90 42.59
CA THR A 86 -29.80 15.52 43.28
C THR A 86 -29.09 16.64 42.50
N THR A 87 -28.52 17.61 43.22
CA THR A 87 -27.93 18.85 42.70
C THR A 87 -26.41 18.92 42.92
N THR A 88 -25.72 19.70 42.09
CA THR A 88 -24.26 19.95 42.14
C THR A 88 -23.93 21.43 42.37
N GLY A 89 -22.69 21.73 42.77
CA GLY A 89 -22.15 23.09 42.77
C GLY A 89 -20.69 23.19 43.22
N GLY A 90 -19.91 24.05 42.55
CA GLY A 90 -18.53 24.39 42.91
C GLY A 90 -17.57 24.43 41.72
N GLY A 91 -17.36 25.61 41.13
CA GLY A 91 -16.48 25.80 39.98
C GLY A 91 -15.14 26.45 40.33
N HIS A 92 -14.10 26.13 39.56
CA HIS A 92 -12.82 26.86 39.49
C HIS A 92 -12.25 26.79 38.06
N SER A 93 -11.51 27.82 37.65
CA SER A 93 -10.90 27.92 36.31
C SER A 93 -9.42 27.52 36.32
N LEU A 94 -8.93 27.01 35.19
CA LEU A 94 -7.58 26.50 34.99
C LEU A 94 -6.90 27.19 33.80
N ALA A 95 -5.68 27.67 34.01
CA ALA A 95 -4.80 28.21 32.96
C ALA A 95 -3.51 27.38 32.91
N ILE A 96 -3.12 26.92 31.72
CA ILE A 96 -2.03 25.94 31.53
C ILE A 96 -0.99 26.50 30.54
N ASN A 97 0.30 26.44 30.92
CA ASN A 97 1.43 26.83 30.07
C ASN A 97 1.73 25.77 29.01
N THR A 98 1.79 26.15 27.73
CA THR A 98 1.98 25.21 26.61
C THR A 98 3.45 24.85 26.35
N ARG A 99 3.65 23.79 25.56
CA ARG A 99 4.97 23.28 25.13
C ARG A 99 5.75 24.29 24.28
N GLU A 100 5.07 25.08 23.46
CA GLU A 100 5.69 26.14 22.65
C GLU A 100 6.30 27.25 23.51
N GLU A 101 5.63 27.67 24.58
CA GLU A 101 6.16 28.66 25.54
C GLU A 101 7.51 28.18 26.11
N LYS A 102 7.60 26.89 26.49
CA LYS A 102 8.83 26.25 26.98
C LYS A 102 9.89 26.11 25.88
N LEU A 103 9.51 25.73 24.65
CA LEU A 103 10.44 25.57 23.53
C LEU A 103 11.00 26.90 23.02
N ARG A 104 10.17 27.97 22.99
CA ARG A 104 10.59 29.34 22.72
C ARG A 104 11.61 29.81 23.75
N VAL A 105 11.29 29.68 25.04
CA VAL A 105 12.20 30.03 26.14
C VAL A 105 13.50 29.22 26.07
N LEU A 106 13.46 27.93 25.70
CA LEU A 106 14.65 27.11 25.50
C LEU A 106 15.50 27.58 24.29
N ARG A 107 14.88 27.95 23.17
CA ARG A 107 15.57 28.43 21.96
C ARG A 107 16.22 29.78 22.20
N GLU A 108 15.48 30.74 22.74
CA GLU A 108 16.00 32.06 23.15
C GLU A 108 17.15 31.94 24.17
N ARG A 109 17.04 31.01 25.12
CA ARG A 109 18.08 30.77 26.12
C ARG A 109 19.31 30.09 25.52
N LYS A 110 19.15 29.17 24.56
CA LYS A 110 20.26 28.56 23.79
C LYS A 110 21.02 29.62 23.00
N GLU A 111 20.31 30.44 22.22
CA GLU A 111 20.92 31.53 21.43
C GLU A 111 21.61 32.57 22.32
N SER A 112 20.99 32.95 23.44
CA SER A 112 21.58 33.86 24.41
C SER A 112 22.89 33.31 25.00
N ILE A 113 22.90 32.03 25.43
CA ILE A 113 24.11 31.37 25.94
C ILE A 113 25.19 31.31 24.85
N PHE A 114 24.85 30.87 23.63
CA PHE A 114 25.84 30.71 22.56
C PHE A 114 26.44 32.07 22.13
N ARG A 115 25.63 33.14 22.07
CA ARG A 115 26.09 34.51 21.82
C ARG A 115 27.03 35.02 22.92
N VAL A 116 26.78 34.67 24.19
CA VAL A 116 27.68 35.00 25.32
C VAL A 116 28.98 34.19 25.27
N VAL A 117 28.92 32.90 24.97
CA VAL A 117 30.12 32.04 24.82
C VAL A 117 30.98 32.50 23.64
N GLY A 118 30.38 32.78 22.48
CA GLY A 118 31.07 33.33 21.32
C GLY A 118 31.79 34.64 21.63
N ARG A 119 31.10 35.59 22.27
CA ARG A 119 31.67 36.90 22.65
C ARG A 119 32.76 36.80 23.71
N THR A 120 32.74 35.79 24.58
CA THR A 120 33.77 35.58 25.62
C THR A 120 34.99 34.80 25.12
N LEU A 121 34.82 33.88 24.18
CA LEU A 121 35.93 33.14 23.56
C LEU A 121 36.65 33.95 22.46
N SER A 122 35.94 34.80 21.72
CA SER A 122 36.50 35.56 20.59
C SER A 122 37.83 36.29 20.88
N PRO A 123 38.02 37.01 22.01
CA PRO A 123 39.29 37.70 22.30
C PRO A 123 40.51 36.77 22.42
N LEU A 124 40.31 35.48 22.71
CA LEU A 124 41.39 34.50 22.82
C LEU A 124 42.08 34.24 21.46
N LEU A 125 41.38 34.45 20.34
CA LEU A 125 41.94 34.39 18.98
C LEU A 125 43.03 35.45 18.72
N LEU A 126 43.08 36.52 19.52
CA LEU A 126 44.14 37.52 19.48
C LEU A 126 45.21 37.22 20.54
N LEU A 127 44.78 36.87 21.76
CA LEU A 127 45.68 36.69 22.90
C LEU A 127 46.62 35.48 22.75
N PHE A 128 46.13 34.33 22.27
CA PHE A 128 46.97 33.14 22.14
C PHE A 128 48.07 33.29 21.08
N PRO A 129 47.81 33.76 19.83
CA PRO A 129 48.87 34.04 18.86
C PRO A 129 49.93 35.02 19.36
N LEU A 130 49.50 36.15 19.94
CA LEU A 130 50.40 37.17 20.47
C LEU A 130 51.27 36.60 21.61
N GLY A 131 50.69 35.77 22.47
CA GLY A 131 51.41 35.04 23.53
C GLY A 131 52.46 34.08 22.97
N ILE A 132 52.12 33.27 21.95
CA ILE A 132 53.05 32.34 21.29
C ILE A 132 54.23 33.11 20.68
N ALA A 133 53.97 34.17 19.90
CA ALA A 133 55.03 34.96 19.28
C ALA A 133 55.91 35.68 20.32
N ALA A 134 55.32 36.25 21.36
CA ALA A 134 56.07 36.90 22.45
C ALA A 134 56.99 35.90 23.17
N LEU A 135 56.51 34.68 23.45
CA LEU A 135 57.31 33.62 24.08
C LEU A 135 58.46 33.16 23.18
N VAL A 136 58.22 32.96 21.88
CA VAL A 136 59.27 32.59 20.91
C VAL A 136 60.33 33.70 20.79
N VAL A 137 59.91 34.95 20.59
CA VAL A 137 60.83 36.09 20.49
C VAL A 137 61.63 36.27 21.77
N TRP A 138 61.00 36.10 22.94
CA TRP A 138 61.68 36.16 24.23
C TRP A 138 62.68 35.02 24.43
N ALA A 139 62.33 33.77 24.06
CA ALA A 139 63.24 32.63 24.11
C ALA A 139 64.49 32.85 23.25
N LEU A 140 64.30 33.23 21.98
CA LEU A 140 65.40 33.48 21.03
C LEU A 140 66.23 34.71 21.38
N ARG A 141 65.64 35.71 22.04
CA ARG A 141 66.35 36.88 22.56
C ARG A 141 67.19 36.54 23.80
N ARG A 142 66.66 35.70 24.70
CA ARG A 142 67.36 35.21 25.90
C ARG A 142 68.59 34.37 25.53
N GLU A 143 68.54 33.67 24.40
CA GLU A 143 69.66 32.89 23.87
C GLU A 143 70.54 33.69 22.87
N GLU A 144 70.36 35.01 22.77
CA GLU A 144 71.10 35.95 21.89
C GLU A 144 71.12 35.62 20.38
N ILE A 145 70.28 34.68 19.92
CA ILE A 145 70.23 34.23 18.52
C ILE A 145 69.11 34.86 17.69
N LEU A 146 68.23 35.67 18.28
CA LEU A 146 67.05 36.25 17.61
C LEU A 146 67.38 36.86 16.22
N GLY A 147 68.38 37.73 16.12
CA GLY A 147 68.73 38.39 14.85
C GLY A 147 69.20 37.42 13.75
N ARG A 148 69.86 36.31 14.13
CA ARG A 148 70.28 35.26 13.18
C ARG A 148 69.12 34.34 12.81
N SER A 149 68.23 34.07 13.76
CA SER A 149 67.00 33.29 13.55
C SER A 149 66.06 34.02 12.59
N ILE A 150 65.91 35.34 12.72
CA ILE A 150 65.15 36.19 11.80
C ILE A 150 65.75 36.12 10.39
N LEU A 151 67.08 36.31 10.24
CA LEU A 151 67.74 36.23 8.94
C LEU A 151 67.54 34.86 8.27
N LEU A 152 67.67 33.77 9.04
CA LEU A 152 67.50 32.41 8.54
C LEU A 152 66.04 32.08 8.18
N ALA A 153 65.07 32.54 8.98
CA ALA A 153 63.65 32.39 8.70
C ALA A 153 63.22 33.18 7.45
N LEU A 154 63.71 34.41 7.29
CA LEU A 154 63.48 35.21 6.07
C LEU A 154 64.14 34.58 4.84
N ALA A 155 65.34 34.01 4.97
CA ALA A 155 65.99 33.28 3.89
C ALA A 155 65.23 32.00 3.50
N ALA A 156 64.69 31.27 4.48
CA ALA A 156 63.85 30.09 4.25
C ALA A 156 62.52 30.47 3.57
N LEU A 157 61.87 31.56 4.01
CA LEU A 157 60.65 32.08 3.40
C LEU A 157 60.89 32.55 1.96
N ALA A 158 61.97 33.31 1.72
CA ALA A 158 62.36 33.74 0.37
C ALA A 158 62.71 32.54 -0.53
N GLY A 159 63.35 31.50 0.01
CA GLY A 159 63.60 30.24 -0.69
C GLY A 159 62.32 29.48 -1.04
N LEU A 160 61.34 29.43 -0.13
CA LEU A 160 60.03 28.83 -0.37
C LEU A 160 59.24 29.59 -1.45
N VAL A 161 59.22 30.92 -1.38
CA VAL A 161 58.59 31.77 -2.42
C VAL A 161 59.29 31.56 -3.76
N LEU A 162 60.63 31.58 -3.80
CA LEU A 162 61.39 31.32 -5.03
C LEU A 162 61.10 29.92 -5.60
N PHE A 163 60.99 28.89 -4.73
CA PHE A 163 60.63 27.54 -5.13
C PHE A 163 59.23 27.49 -5.77
N LEU A 164 58.22 28.08 -5.13
CA LEU A 164 56.85 28.18 -5.67
C LEU A 164 56.80 28.94 -7.01
N PHE A 165 57.66 29.95 -7.18
CA PHE A 165 57.84 30.67 -8.45
C PHE A 165 58.60 29.88 -9.53
N LEU A 166 59.37 28.85 -9.15
CA LEU A 166 60.08 27.96 -10.08
C LEU A 166 59.27 26.73 -10.48
N LEU A 167 58.21 26.39 -9.74
CA LEU A 167 57.29 25.32 -10.15
C LEU A 167 56.55 25.68 -11.45
N PRO A 168 56.36 24.71 -12.37
CA PRO A 168 55.65 24.95 -13.62
C PRO A 168 54.16 25.19 -13.35
N VAL A 169 53.59 26.19 -14.02
CA VAL A 169 52.16 26.53 -13.97
C VAL A 169 51.56 26.60 -15.38
N PRO A 170 50.25 26.39 -15.54
CA PRO A 170 49.53 26.57 -16.82
C PRO A 170 49.76 27.95 -17.44
N GLU A 171 49.59 28.06 -18.77
CA GLU A 171 49.88 29.29 -19.52
C GLU A 171 49.14 30.52 -18.95
N TRP A 172 47.87 30.35 -18.58
CA TRP A 172 47.02 31.39 -18.01
C TRP A 172 47.50 31.92 -16.65
N ALA A 173 48.16 31.07 -15.86
CA ALA A 173 48.73 31.44 -14.55
C ALA A 173 50.14 32.05 -14.65
N ARG A 174 50.66 32.34 -15.87
CA ARG A 174 51.98 32.98 -16.07
C ARG A 174 51.94 34.51 -16.09
N GLY A 175 50.76 35.14 -16.02
CA GLY A 175 50.57 36.59 -16.18
C GLY A 175 51.29 37.45 -15.13
N GLY A 176 51.39 36.97 -13.89
CA GLY A 176 51.99 37.72 -12.80
C GLY A 176 52.33 36.86 -11.58
N GLY A 177 53.05 37.47 -10.64
CA GLY A 177 53.48 36.80 -9.41
C GLY A 177 52.32 36.47 -8.45
N LEU A 178 51.23 37.25 -8.50
CA LEU A 178 50.02 36.99 -7.73
C LEU A 178 49.18 35.86 -8.35
N ASP A 179 49.05 35.83 -9.68
CA ASP A 179 48.30 34.79 -10.41
C ASP A 179 48.90 33.39 -10.17
N ARG A 180 50.25 33.31 -10.18
CA ARG A 180 50.98 32.10 -9.79
C ARG A 180 50.68 31.64 -8.36
N LEU A 181 50.61 32.59 -7.44
CA LEU A 181 50.38 32.30 -6.03
C LEU A 181 48.91 31.90 -5.79
N GLY A 182 47.98 32.55 -6.48
CA GLY A 182 46.56 32.18 -6.53
C GLY A 182 46.35 30.77 -7.07
N TYR A 183 46.96 30.43 -8.22
CA TYR A 183 46.91 29.08 -8.79
C TYR A 183 47.39 28.02 -7.77
N TRP A 184 48.53 28.23 -7.11
CA TRP A 184 49.00 27.25 -6.11
C TRP A 184 48.10 27.16 -4.88
N LEU A 185 47.51 28.26 -4.40
CA LEU A 185 46.53 28.24 -3.31
C LEU A 185 45.25 27.49 -3.70
N GLU A 186 44.76 27.68 -4.92
CA GLU A 186 43.61 26.97 -5.47
C GLU A 186 43.89 25.47 -5.62
N GLN A 187 45.05 25.07 -6.18
CA GLN A 187 45.45 23.67 -6.27
C GLN A 187 45.63 23.01 -4.89
N ILE A 188 46.18 23.73 -3.90
CA ILE A 188 46.32 23.21 -2.53
C ILE A 188 44.95 23.03 -1.85
N SER A 189 43.99 23.89 -2.16
CA SER A 189 42.66 23.88 -1.54
C SER A 189 41.68 22.89 -2.20
N TYR A 190 41.76 22.72 -3.53
CA TYR A 190 40.72 22.04 -4.32
C TYR A 190 41.19 20.93 -5.27
N SER A 191 42.50 20.69 -5.45
CA SER A 191 42.93 19.53 -6.25
C SER A 191 42.71 18.21 -5.51
N THR A 192 42.57 17.10 -6.24
CA THR A 192 42.37 15.74 -5.69
C THR A 192 43.43 15.31 -4.66
N PHE A 193 44.62 15.91 -4.69
CA PHE A 193 45.71 15.65 -3.74
C PHE A 193 45.91 16.75 -2.69
N GLY A 194 45.31 17.94 -2.87
CA GLY A 194 45.52 19.12 -2.02
C GLY A 194 45.07 18.92 -0.56
N PRO A 195 43.79 18.61 -0.30
CA PRO A 195 43.30 18.31 1.04
C PRO A 195 44.03 17.14 1.71
N GLY A 196 44.41 16.12 0.94
CA GLY A 196 45.20 14.98 1.44
C GLY A 196 46.59 15.40 1.93
N ILE A 197 47.30 16.25 1.18
CA ILE A 197 48.61 16.79 1.57
C ILE A 197 48.47 17.70 2.81
N LEU A 198 47.43 18.53 2.89
CA LEU A 198 47.15 19.36 4.07
C LEU A 198 46.85 18.50 5.31
N ALA A 199 46.04 17.45 5.18
CA ALA A 199 45.73 16.52 6.26
C ALA A 199 46.97 15.75 6.73
N MET A 200 47.81 15.27 5.80
CA MET A 200 49.10 14.64 6.14
C MET A 200 50.04 15.60 6.86
N TRP A 201 50.11 16.87 6.44
CA TRP A 201 50.96 17.87 7.09
C TRP A 201 50.43 18.22 8.49
N ALA A 202 49.11 18.37 8.64
CA ALA A 202 48.44 18.55 9.94
C ALA A 202 48.72 17.38 10.90
N LEU A 203 48.57 16.14 10.44
CA LEU A 203 48.86 14.92 11.19
C LEU A 203 50.33 14.87 11.62
N SER A 204 51.27 15.21 10.72
CA SER A 204 52.70 15.29 11.05
C SER A 204 52.99 16.35 12.11
N GLY A 205 52.28 17.48 12.08
CA GLY A 205 52.35 18.54 13.08
C GLY A 205 51.78 18.11 14.43
N PHE A 206 50.67 17.36 14.45
CA PHE A 206 50.11 16.80 15.68
C PHE A 206 51.05 15.77 16.33
N ILE A 207 51.64 14.87 15.54
CA ILE A 207 52.67 13.92 16.00
C ILE A 207 53.89 14.68 16.55
N ALA A 208 54.33 15.74 15.88
CA ALA A 208 55.41 16.59 16.35
C ALA A 208 55.07 17.35 17.64
N TRP A 209 53.83 17.81 17.80
CA TRP A 209 53.34 18.46 19.03
C TRP A 209 53.41 17.50 20.23
N ILE A 210 52.97 16.25 20.07
CA ILE A 210 53.11 15.21 21.10
C ILE A 210 54.59 14.95 21.42
N ALA A 211 55.42 14.74 20.39
CA ALA A 211 56.85 14.43 20.58
C ALA A 211 57.61 15.58 21.28
N LEU A 212 57.32 16.83 20.92
CA LEU A 212 57.87 18.02 21.57
C LEU A 212 57.32 18.18 22.99
N GLY A 213 56.02 17.92 23.23
CA GLY A 213 55.41 17.93 24.57
C GLY A 213 56.08 16.92 25.51
N VAL A 214 56.27 15.68 25.07
CA VAL A 214 56.99 14.63 25.83
C VAL A 214 58.44 15.05 26.14
N ARG A 215 59.13 15.65 25.16
CA ARG A 215 60.49 16.19 25.36
C ARG A 215 60.49 17.30 26.42
N VAL A 216 59.58 18.25 26.32
CA VAL A 216 59.43 19.39 27.24
C VAL A 216 59.19 18.93 28.67
N VAL A 217 58.26 17.99 28.87
CA VAL A 217 57.97 17.42 30.19
C VAL A 217 59.19 16.70 30.77
N ARG A 218 59.90 15.90 29.95
CA ARG A 218 61.13 15.21 30.37
C ARG A 218 62.30 16.15 30.69
N ARG A 219 62.39 17.30 30.01
CA ARG A 219 63.50 18.26 30.18
C ARG A 219 63.16 19.48 31.06
N ARG A 220 61.91 19.61 31.49
CA ARG A 220 61.36 20.76 32.24
C ARG A 220 61.61 22.11 31.55
N GLU A 221 61.51 22.11 30.21
CA GLU A 221 61.72 23.30 29.36
C GLU A 221 60.48 24.21 29.39
N ALA A 222 60.41 25.15 30.35
CA ALA A 222 59.20 25.93 30.62
C ALA A 222 58.68 26.77 29.43
N VAL A 223 59.56 27.39 28.64
CA VAL A 223 59.17 28.33 27.55
C VAL A 223 58.65 27.60 26.30
N PRO A 224 59.31 26.53 25.82
CA PRO A 224 58.72 25.64 24.82
C PRO A 224 57.37 25.06 25.26
N GLY A 225 57.24 24.70 26.53
CA GLY A 225 56.01 24.11 27.07
C GLY A 225 54.82 25.06 27.07
N THR A 226 55.01 26.33 27.47
CA THR A 226 53.94 27.32 27.40
C THR A 226 53.55 27.65 25.96
N ALA A 227 54.50 27.70 25.03
CA ALA A 227 54.19 27.90 23.61
C ALA A 227 53.35 26.76 23.01
N LEU A 228 53.68 25.50 23.33
CA LEU A 228 52.91 24.32 22.88
C LEU A 228 51.52 24.24 23.52
N LEU A 229 51.37 24.66 24.78
CA LEU A 229 50.07 24.74 25.47
C LEU A 229 49.17 25.82 24.86
N LEU A 230 49.71 27.01 24.58
CA LEU A 230 48.96 28.07 23.91
C LEU A 230 48.52 27.68 22.49
N LEU A 231 49.34 26.90 21.77
CA LEU A 231 48.95 26.35 20.47
C LEU A 231 47.73 25.40 20.59
N LEU A 232 47.72 24.50 21.58
CA LEU A 232 46.57 23.63 21.84
C LEU A 232 45.31 24.44 22.15
N LEU A 233 45.41 25.41 23.06
CA LEU A 233 44.28 26.26 23.45
C LEU A 233 43.75 27.10 22.28
N TYR A 234 44.63 27.56 21.39
CA TYR A 234 44.26 28.24 20.16
C TYR A 234 43.45 27.33 19.21
N CYS A 235 43.95 26.13 18.92
CA CYS A 235 43.23 25.18 18.07
C CYS A 235 41.88 24.76 18.66
N VAL A 236 41.80 24.49 19.97
CA VAL A 236 40.55 24.14 20.65
C VAL A 236 39.53 25.30 20.61
N THR A 237 39.98 26.53 20.84
CA THR A 237 39.10 27.71 20.75
C THR A 237 38.56 27.91 19.33
N LEU A 238 39.38 27.67 18.32
CA LEU A 238 39.00 27.83 16.91
C LEU A 238 37.95 26.78 16.49
N VAL A 239 38.13 25.52 16.90
CA VAL A 239 37.12 24.45 16.70
C VAL A 239 35.82 24.74 17.47
N LEU A 240 35.90 25.21 18.73
CA LEU A 240 34.73 25.56 19.52
C LEU A 240 33.91 26.70 18.90
N LEU A 241 34.56 27.73 18.35
CA LEU A 241 33.85 28.84 17.72
C LEU A 241 33.12 28.42 16.42
N VAL A 242 33.72 27.53 15.63
CA VAL A 242 33.07 26.92 14.45
C VAL A 242 31.90 26.02 14.87
N PHE A 243 32.07 25.17 15.87
CA PHE A 243 31.04 24.25 16.35
C PHE A 243 29.82 24.95 16.99
N LEU A 244 30.01 26.15 17.55
CA LEU A 244 28.96 26.94 18.20
C LEU A 244 28.22 27.92 17.25
N ASP A 245 28.57 27.94 15.96
CA ASP A 245 28.16 28.97 14.98
C ASP A 245 28.26 30.41 15.56
N ALA A 246 29.35 30.64 16.27
CA ALA A 246 29.54 31.84 17.06
C ALA A 246 30.07 32.98 16.18
N GLN A 247 29.18 33.80 15.62
CA GLN A 247 29.54 34.98 14.83
C GLN A 247 30.32 36.01 15.67
N PRO A 248 31.65 36.17 15.48
CA PRO A 248 32.44 37.15 16.21
C PRO A 248 32.21 38.56 15.63
N PRO A 249 32.40 39.64 16.41
CA PRO A 249 32.21 41.00 15.91
C PRO A 249 33.21 41.34 14.79
N GLU A 250 32.77 42.07 13.77
CA GLU A 250 33.50 42.29 12.50
C GLU A 250 34.94 42.79 12.64
N TRP A 251 35.20 43.68 13.60
CA TRP A 251 36.55 44.20 13.87
C TRP A 251 37.52 43.11 14.35
N LEU A 252 36.99 42.04 14.96
CA LEU A 252 37.73 40.90 15.47
C LEU A 252 38.00 39.88 14.35
N LEU A 253 37.10 39.74 13.36
CA LEU A 253 37.37 39.00 12.12
C LEU A 253 38.58 39.60 11.39
N LEU A 254 38.54 40.90 11.09
CA LEU A 254 39.63 41.59 10.37
C LEU A 254 40.99 41.52 11.10
N THR A 255 41.01 41.54 12.42
CA THR A 255 42.25 41.45 13.21
C THR A 255 42.74 40.00 13.39
N SER A 256 41.82 39.04 13.42
CA SER A 256 42.12 37.60 13.49
C SER A 256 42.89 37.08 12.26
N LEU A 257 42.62 37.61 11.07
CA LEU A 257 43.38 37.32 9.85
C LEU A 257 44.87 37.66 9.96
N TRP A 258 45.21 38.76 10.66
CA TRP A 258 46.60 39.15 10.89
C TRP A 258 47.26 38.34 12.02
N THR A 259 46.52 37.96 13.06
CA THR A 259 47.07 37.09 14.12
C THR A 259 47.17 35.62 13.71
N PHE A 260 46.35 35.17 12.75
CA PHE A 260 46.45 33.83 12.14
C PHE A 260 47.83 33.59 11.50
N LEU A 261 48.34 34.54 10.72
CA LEU A 261 49.68 34.45 10.10
C LEU A 261 50.84 34.55 11.11
N LEU A 262 50.57 35.10 12.30
CA LEU A 262 51.57 35.35 13.34
C LEU A 262 52.01 34.06 14.07
N VAL A 263 51.13 33.05 14.15
CA VAL A 263 51.44 31.73 14.74
C VAL A 263 52.42 30.91 13.89
N PRO A 264 52.16 30.61 12.59
CA PRO A 264 53.12 29.90 11.74
C PRO A 264 54.43 30.68 11.59
N ALA A 265 54.39 32.02 11.52
CA ALA A 265 55.60 32.84 11.52
C ALA A 265 56.44 32.67 12.80
N ALA A 266 55.82 32.58 13.98
CA ALA A 266 56.51 32.29 15.23
C ALA A 266 57.14 30.89 15.25
N PHE A 267 56.43 29.85 14.80
CA PHE A 267 57.00 28.50 14.72
C PHE A 267 58.11 28.37 13.68
N LEU A 268 58.00 29.03 12.52
CA LEU A 268 59.10 29.14 11.55
C LEU A 268 60.34 29.82 12.16
N LEU A 269 60.14 30.91 12.91
CA LEU A 269 61.22 31.64 13.58
C LEU A 269 61.90 30.79 14.68
N TRP A 270 61.13 30.01 15.43
CA TRP A 270 61.66 29.07 16.42
C TRP A 270 62.43 27.91 15.76
N ALA A 271 61.87 27.29 14.71
CA ALA A 271 62.55 26.24 13.95
C ALA A 271 63.90 26.73 13.39
N ALA A 272 63.95 27.96 12.88
CA ALA A 272 65.17 28.61 12.43
C ALA A 272 66.22 28.79 13.56
N GLY A 273 65.78 29.13 14.77
CA GLY A 273 66.64 29.23 15.95
C GLY A 273 67.24 27.88 16.39
N GLU A 274 66.43 26.83 16.45
CA GLU A 274 66.90 25.47 16.76
C GLU A 274 67.87 24.95 15.67
N LEU A 275 67.60 25.27 14.40
CA LEU A 275 68.49 24.91 13.28
C LEU A 275 69.83 25.63 13.36
N TRP A 276 69.83 26.93 13.72
CA TRP A 276 71.05 27.69 13.98
C TRP A 276 71.88 27.08 15.12
N GLN A 277 71.22 26.57 16.17
CA GLN A 277 71.86 25.83 17.26
C GLN A 277 72.26 24.38 16.90
N ARG A 278 72.17 23.98 15.62
CA ARG A 278 72.45 22.63 15.10
C ARG A 278 71.58 21.52 15.69
N ARG A 279 70.39 21.86 16.22
CA ARG A 279 69.42 20.90 16.76
C ARG A 279 68.41 20.49 15.70
N SER A 280 68.89 19.94 14.59
CA SER A 280 68.09 19.63 13.38
C SER A 280 66.81 18.82 13.66
N GLY A 281 66.85 17.82 14.55
CA GLY A 281 65.67 17.04 14.91
C GLY A 281 64.59 17.83 15.69
N VAL A 282 64.99 18.87 16.44
CA VAL A 282 64.03 19.77 17.11
C VAL A 282 63.49 20.79 16.10
N ALA A 283 64.36 21.36 15.27
CA ALA A 283 63.97 22.27 14.20
C ALA A 283 62.94 21.65 13.25
N LEU A 284 63.11 20.38 12.87
CA LEU A 284 62.15 19.65 12.03
C LEU A 284 60.80 19.46 12.72
N GLY A 285 60.79 19.09 14.00
CA GLY A 285 59.54 18.96 14.78
C GLY A 285 58.82 20.30 14.94
N VAL A 286 59.55 21.38 15.22
CA VAL A 286 58.99 22.73 15.35
C VAL A 286 58.48 23.25 13.99
N PHE A 287 59.14 22.90 12.89
CA PHE A 287 58.66 23.21 11.54
C PHE A 287 57.36 22.46 11.18
N ALA A 288 57.20 21.21 11.60
CA ALA A 288 55.97 20.45 11.35
C ALA A 288 54.72 21.09 12.02
N LEU A 289 54.89 21.83 13.12
CA LEU A 289 53.79 22.58 13.75
C LEU A 289 53.20 23.67 12.85
N VAL A 290 53.95 24.17 11.87
CA VAL A 290 53.48 25.15 10.87
C VAL A 290 52.31 24.56 10.07
N GLY A 291 52.40 23.29 9.68
CA GLY A 291 51.32 22.57 8.99
C GLY A 291 50.04 22.48 9.83
N LEU A 292 50.18 22.11 11.11
CA LEU A 292 49.05 22.07 12.06
C LEU A 292 48.38 23.45 12.22
N THR A 293 49.17 24.53 12.29
CA THR A 293 48.63 25.89 12.44
C THR A 293 47.88 26.39 11.21
N LEU A 294 48.27 25.97 10.01
CA LEU A 294 47.64 26.40 8.75
C LEU A 294 46.42 25.53 8.39
N ALA A 295 46.48 24.23 8.65
CA ALA A 295 45.44 23.29 8.24
C ALA A 295 44.16 23.38 9.09
N VAL A 296 44.26 23.61 10.40
CA VAL A 296 43.07 23.61 11.29
C VAL A 296 42.03 24.66 10.87
N PRO A 297 42.38 25.92 10.54
CA PRO A 297 41.39 26.89 10.08
C PRO A 297 40.89 26.64 8.65
N LEU A 298 41.76 26.14 7.75
CA LEU A 298 41.34 25.78 6.39
C LEU A 298 40.32 24.63 6.41
N LEU A 299 40.55 23.60 7.23
CA LEU A 299 39.61 22.48 7.43
C LEU A 299 38.32 22.92 8.14
N GLY A 300 38.38 23.92 9.03
CA GLY A 300 37.18 24.51 9.64
C GLY A 300 36.34 25.30 8.65
N ILE A 301 36.97 26.06 7.74
CA ILE A 301 36.30 26.85 6.71
C ILE A 301 35.74 25.96 5.59
N SER A 302 36.45 24.90 5.17
CA SER A 302 35.93 23.93 4.21
C SER A 302 34.87 23.02 4.84
N GLY A 303 35.06 22.60 6.09
CA GLY A 303 34.14 21.75 6.85
C GLY A 303 32.81 22.44 7.19
N GLY A 304 32.78 23.77 7.29
CA GLY A 304 31.54 24.55 7.40
C GLY A 304 30.64 24.52 6.16
N ARG A 305 31.08 23.91 5.05
CA ARG A 305 30.29 23.64 3.84
C ARG A 305 30.39 22.20 3.34
N GLN A 306 31.11 21.32 4.04
CA GLN A 306 31.25 19.93 3.64
C GLN A 306 31.38 19.01 4.86
N GLU A 307 30.38 18.17 5.03
CA GLU A 307 30.21 17.29 6.20
C GLU A 307 31.40 16.35 6.39
N PHE A 308 31.87 16.23 7.63
CA PHE A 308 32.99 15.37 7.98
C PHE A 308 32.53 13.91 8.07
N SER A 309 32.33 13.28 6.91
CA SER A 309 31.83 11.91 6.81
C SER A 309 32.88 10.87 7.20
N ALA A 310 32.58 10.15 8.29
CA ALA A 310 33.23 8.90 8.66
C ALA A 310 32.21 7.99 9.37
N SER A 311 31.41 7.25 8.58
CA SER A 311 30.61 6.06 8.94
C SER A 311 29.85 6.06 10.28
N ALA A 312 28.51 5.99 10.37
CA ALA A 312 27.37 5.93 9.43
C ALA A 312 26.08 6.02 10.30
N PRO A 313 24.83 6.02 9.77
CA PRO A 313 24.32 6.28 8.41
C PRO A 313 23.29 7.47 8.39
N VAL A 314 22.46 7.56 7.33
CA VAL A 314 21.18 8.32 7.15
C VAL A 314 21.21 9.51 6.15
N MET A 315 20.58 9.24 5.00
CA MET A 315 19.71 10.06 4.13
C MET A 315 20.06 11.49 3.63
N LEU A 316 19.79 11.62 2.31
CA LEU A 316 19.21 12.74 1.55
C LEU A 316 20.07 13.87 0.95
N ASN A 317 19.87 14.01 -0.37
CA ASN A 317 20.38 14.99 -1.32
C ASN A 317 20.34 16.45 -0.88
N GLY A 318 21.35 17.21 -1.31
CA GLY A 318 21.27 18.68 -1.37
C GLY A 318 20.97 19.22 -2.77
N GLY A 319 20.32 20.39 -2.78
CA GLY A 319 20.67 21.53 -3.65
C GLY A 319 20.07 21.58 -5.06
N VAL A 320 20.18 22.68 -5.82
CA VAL A 320 20.89 23.99 -5.64
C VAL A 320 20.04 25.06 -6.40
N TRP A 321 19.90 26.34 -5.99
CA TRP A 321 20.77 27.49 -6.32
C TRP A 321 20.25 28.84 -5.75
N ASP A 322 21.15 29.84 -5.73
CA ASP A 322 20.93 31.30 -5.63
C ASP A 322 20.20 31.87 -6.90
N ASP A 323 19.74 33.13 -7.03
CA ASP A 323 20.51 34.38 -6.82
C ASP A 323 19.67 35.70 -6.96
N MET A 324 20.29 36.82 -6.54
CA MET A 324 20.10 38.24 -6.93
C MET A 324 18.96 39.14 -6.37
N ALA A 325 19.39 40.01 -5.43
CA ALA A 325 19.42 41.49 -5.56
C ALA A 325 18.36 42.45 -4.92
N LEU A 326 18.78 43.03 -3.78
CA LEU A 326 18.94 44.48 -3.46
C LEU A 326 17.74 45.44 -3.20
N ASP A 327 17.83 46.06 -2.01
CA ASP A 327 17.55 47.45 -1.60
C ASP A 327 16.18 48.13 -1.83
N VAL A 328 15.58 48.67 -0.75
CA VAL A 328 15.68 50.10 -0.37
C VAL A 328 15.08 50.38 1.03
N GLU A 329 15.61 51.41 1.69
CA GLU A 329 15.42 51.83 3.09
C GLU A 329 14.15 52.69 3.43
N LYS A 330 13.77 52.61 4.72
CA LYS A 330 13.41 53.71 5.68
C LYS A 330 11.97 54.23 5.89
N ASN A 331 11.58 54.09 7.17
CA ASN A 331 10.99 55.09 8.10
C ASN A 331 9.53 55.59 7.93
N VAL A 332 8.77 55.60 9.04
CA VAL A 332 8.48 56.79 9.89
C VAL A 332 7.61 56.41 11.10
N GLU A 333 7.97 56.86 12.31
CA GLU A 333 7.11 56.86 13.51
C GLU A 333 6.17 58.08 13.53
N VAL A 334 5.09 58.06 14.33
CA VAL A 334 4.72 59.13 15.28
C VAL A 334 3.49 58.75 16.14
N GLU A 335 3.50 59.20 17.40
CA GLU A 335 2.52 58.96 18.48
C GLU A 335 1.17 59.69 18.33
N GLY A 336 0.17 59.35 19.16
CA GLY A 336 -1.20 59.92 19.06
C GLY A 336 -2.15 59.89 20.26
N MET A 337 -1.69 60.22 21.47
CA MET A 337 -2.50 60.70 22.63
C MET A 337 -3.47 59.76 23.39
N ALA A 338 -3.63 60.05 24.68
CA ALA A 338 -4.54 59.42 25.66
C ALA A 338 -5.43 60.46 26.37
N LEU A 339 -6.51 60.02 27.02
CA LEU A 339 -7.21 60.57 28.22
C LEU A 339 -8.41 59.62 28.50
N GLU A 340 -8.52 58.89 29.61
CA GLU A 340 -8.92 59.34 30.98
C GLU A 340 -10.39 59.84 31.08
N ALA A 341 -11.18 59.53 32.13
CA ALA A 341 -10.99 58.62 33.28
C ALA A 341 -12.30 58.46 34.11
N ALA A 342 -12.25 57.60 35.15
CA ALA A 342 -12.79 57.84 36.51
C ALA A 342 -14.31 57.65 36.80
N PRO A 343 -14.72 57.39 38.08
CA PRO A 343 -14.04 56.67 39.19
C PRO A 343 -15.05 55.71 39.96
N PRO A 344 -14.76 55.17 41.18
CA PRO A 344 -15.43 53.96 41.71
C PRO A 344 -16.28 54.15 42.99
N MET A 345 -16.80 53.06 43.56
CA MET A 345 -17.16 52.96 44.99
C MET A 345 -16.91 51.54 45.57
N GLU A 346 -16.77 51.48 46.90
CA GLU A 346 -16.19 50.36 47.67
C GLU A 346 -17.23 49.36 48.25
N MET A 347 -16.75 48.12 48.49
CA MET A 347 -16.93 47.24 49.68
C MET A 347 -18.24 47.30 50.49
N PRO A 348 -18.78 46.13 50.93
CA PRO A 348 -18.41 45.67 52.28
C PRO A 348 -18.29 44.15 52.52
N THR A 349 -17.68 43.82 53.65
CA THR A 349 -17.37 42.50 54.23
C THR A 349 -18.50 41.84 55.05
N SER A 350 -18.27 40.56 55.43
CA SER A 350 -18.92 39.69 56.47
C SER A 350 -19.74 38.54 55.88
N ALA A 351 -19.98 37.40 56.56
CA ALA A 351 -19.72 37.02 57.96
C ALA A 351 -19.32 35.52 58.08
N ALA A 352 -19.19 34.99 59.31
CA ALA A 352 -18.70 33.65 59.62
C ALA A 352 -19.75 32.72 60.27
N MET A 353 -19.36 31.45 60.43
CA MET A 353 -19.91 30.38 61.29
C MET A 353 -21.18 29.63 60.83
N GLY A 354 -21.09 28.30 60.91
CA GLY A 354 -22.15 27.32 60.67
C GLY A 354 -21.64 25.91 60.92
N GLU A 355 -21.68 25.46 62.18
CA GLU A 355 -21.13 24.19 62.67
C GLU A 355 -22.23 23.11 62.73
N GLN A 356 -21.95 21.89 62.24
CA GLN A 356 -22.69 20.69 62.66
C GLN A 356 -21.87 19.41 62.43
N ALA A 357 -21.91 18.51 63.41
CA ALA A 357 -21.02 17.36 63.55
C ALA A 357 -21.73 16.01 63.34
N ALA A 358 -20.99 14.98 62.92
CA ALA A 358 -21.38 13.59 63.06
C ALA A 358 -20.17 12.62 63.09
N GLY A 359 -19.99 11.95 64.24
CA GLY A 359 -19.53 10.55 64.34
C GLY A 359 -18.10 10.18 63.92
N GLU A 360 -17.20 10.06 64.89
CA GLU A 360 -16.13 9.04 64.83
C GLU A 360 -16.72 7.66 65.14
N GLU A 361 -16.36 6.63 64.37
CA GLU A 361 -16.15 5.27 64.92
C GLU A 361 -15.12 4.54 64.04
N GLY A 362 -14.02 4.07 64.65
CA GLY A 362 -12.85 3.61 63.91
C GLY A 362 -12.76 2.09 63.73
N LYS A 363 -12.00 1.65 62.72
CA LYS A 363 -11.34 0.33 62.67
C LYS A 363 -10.05 0.41 61.87
N ALA A 364 -9.01 -0.25 62.38
CA ALA A 364 -7.71 -0.32 61.74
C ALA A 364 -7.57 -1.58 60.88
N GLY A 365 -6.74 -1.50 59.83
CA GLY A 365 -6.05 -2.67 59.28
C GLY A 365 -6.60 -3.28 57.99
N ALA A 366 -6.35 -2.62 56.85
CA ALA A 366 -5.87 -3.24 55.62
C ALA A 366 -5.46 -2.12 54.64
N ALA A 367 -4.26 -2.19 54.08
CA ALA A 367 -3.93 -1.37 52.91
C ALA A 367 -4.57 -2.03 51.68
N ALA A 368 -5.85 -1.73 51.46
CA ALA A 368 -6.49 -2.03 50.19
C ALA A 368 -5.85 -1.11 49.14
N THR A 369 -5.10 -1.69 48.22
CA THR A 369 -4.82 -1.05 46.94
C THR A 369 -6.15 -0.70 46.31
N THR A 370 -6.42 0.60 46.16
CA THR A 370 -7.51 1.10 45.31
C THR A 370 -7.40 0.37 43.96
N PRO A 371 -8.49 -0.19 43.40
CA PRO A 371 -8.44 -0.71 42.04
C PRO A 371 -7.91 0.40 41.14
N ALA A 372 -6.85 0.14 40.39
CA ALA A 372 -6.44 1.04 39.32
C ALA A 372 -7.64 1.20 38.38
N GLU A 373 -7.94 2.44 38.02
CA GLU A 373 -8.96 2.75 37.03
C GLU A 373 -8.60 1.98 35.75
N ALA A 374 -9.56 1.27 35.16
CA ALA A 374 -9.28 0.41 34.02
C ALA A 374 -8.72 1.26 32.87
N PRO A 375 -7.62 0.84 32.22
CA PRO A 375 -7.07 1.62 31.11
C PRO A 375 -8.09 1.75 29.98
N ARG A 376 -8.00 2.85 29.23
CA ARG A 376 -8.80 3.03 28.01
C ARG A 376 -8.45 1.89 27.03
N LEU A 377 -9.47 1.18 26.57
CA LEU A 377 -9.33 0.24 25.47
C LEU A 377 -9.15 1.00 24.15
N ARG A 378 -8.07 0.67 23.44
CA ARG A 378 -7.82 1.01 22.04
C ARG A 378 -8.50 -0.02 21.13
N GLN A 379 -9.38 0.46 20.25
CA GLN A 379 -10.25 -0.37 19.43
C GLN A 379 -10.63 0.24 18.07
N LEU A 380 -10.46 1.55 17.88
CA LEU A 380 -10.71 2.23 16.62
C LEU A 380 -9.42 2.30 15.79
N PHE A 381 -9.18 1.25 15.02
CA PHE A 381 -8.05 1.16 14.09
C PHE A 381 -8.52 1.34 12.65
N GLY A 382 -7.69 1.97 11.82
CA GLY A 382 -7.96 2.18 10.41
C GLY A 382 -6.80 2.86 9.69
N GLU A 383 -6.83 2.85 8.35
CA GLU A 383 -5.77 3.41 7.52
C GLU A 383 -6.05 4.86 7.08
N THR A 384 -7.32 5.24 7.03
CA THR A 384 -7.79 6.60 6.72
C THR A 384 -8.64 7.13 7.87
N MET A 385 -8.15 8.15 8.57
CA MET A 385 -8.86 8.80 9.68
C MET A 385 -9.94 9.77 9.18
N ALA A 386 -9.71 10.44 8.05
CA ALA A 386 -10.69 11.36 7.46
C ALA A 386 -10.51 11.52 5.95
N TRP A 387 -11.63 11.63 5.24
CA TRP A 387 -11.70 12.05 3.84
C TRP A 387 -12.85 13.06 3.69
N LEU A 388 -12.51 14.34 3.55
CA LEU A 388 -13.45 15.47 3.59
C LEU A 388 -13.27 16.30 2.31
N PRO A 389 -13.98 15.99 1.21
CA PRO A 389 -13.69 16.55 -0.12
C PRO A 389 -14.21 17.98 -0.35
N GLU A 390 -15.15 18.47 0.46
CA GLU A 390 -15.92 19.70 0.20
C GLU A 390 -15.96 20.70 1.36
N LEU A 391 -14.79 21.03 1.92
CA LEU A 391 -14.66 21.97 3.03
C LEU A 391 -14.59 23.41 2.53
N VAL A 392 -15.55 24.26 2.93
CA VAL A 392 -15.59 25.68 2.52
C VAL A 392 -14.90 26.54 3.58
N THR A 393 -13.93 27.37 3.20
CA THR A 393 -13.31 28.33 4.12
C THR A 393 -14.24 29.50 4.43
N GLU A 394 -14.03 30.12 5.59
CA GLU A 394 -14.62 31.42 5.90
C GLU A 394 -14.14 32.53 4.92
N PRO A 395 -14.79 33.70 4.88
CA PRO A 395 -14.43 34.79 3.97
C PRO A 395 -13.00 35.34 4.12
N ASP A 396 -12.36 35.08 5.26
CA ASP A 396 -10.95 35.39 5.53
C ASP A 396 -9.99 34.23 5.20
N GLY A 397 -10.49 33.19 4.52
CA GLY A 397 -9.73 32.02 4.10
C GLY A 397 -9.36 31.05 5.23
N THR A 398 -9.94 31.19 6.44
CA THR A 398 -9.72 30.25 7.55
C THR A 398 -10.68 29.05 7.51
N LEU A 399 -10.31 27.97 8.21
CA LEU A 399 -11.13 26.77 8.36
C LEU A 399 -10.79 26.11 9.70
N HIS A 400 -11.83 25.73 10.44
CA HIS A 400 -11.71 25.02 11.71
C HIS A 400 -12.40 23.66 11.62
N LEU A 401 -11.73 22.61 12.10
CA LEU A 401 -12.19 21.23 12.04
C LEU A 401 -11.79 20.48 13.31
N ASP A 402 -12.76 19.80 13.91
CA ASP A 402 -12.54 18.82 14.96
C ASP A 402 -12.57 17.42 14.35
N LEU A 403 -11.47 16.68 14.46
CA LEU A 403 -11.35 15.31 13.95
C LEU A 403 -11.14 14.33 15.12
N PRO A 404 -11.96 13.27 15.26
CA PRO A 404 -11.73 12.25 16.27
C PRO A 404 -10.46 11.45 15.92
N LEU A 405 -9.52 11.36 16.86
CA LEU A 405 -8.31 10.57 16.66
C LEU A 405 -8.62 9.07 16.80
N TYR A 406 -8.14 8.31 15.81
CA TYR A 406 -8.07 6.86 15.84
C TYR A 406 -7.01 6.39 16.85
N ASP A 407 -7.12 5.14 17.30
CA ASP A 407 -6.26 4.55 18.33
C ASP A 407 -4.90 4.05 17.81
N ASN A 408 -4.61 4.22 16.51
CA ASN A 408 -3.31 3.90 15.90
C ASN A 408 -2.17 4.71 16.56
N ILE A 409 -1.11 4.03 16.99
CA ILE A 409 0.13 4.65 17.47
C ILE A 409 1.04 4.88 16.26
N THR A 410 0.69 5.90 15.47
CA THR A 410 1.23 6.12 14.12
C THR A 410 1.55 7.59 13.83
N THR A 411 2.07 7.86 12.63
CA THR A 411 2.11 9.20 12.05
C THR A 411 1.09 9.30 10.94
N TRP A 412 0.07 10.15 11.14
CA TRP A 412 -0.91 10.47 10.13
C TRP A 412 -0.39 11.55 9.19
N ARG A 413 -0.55 11.35 7.90
CA ARG A 413 -0.29 12.33 6.84
C ARG A 413 -1.59 13.06 6.50
N LEU A 414 -1.64 14.34 6.83
CA LEU A 414 -2.72 15.25 6.45
C LEU A 414 -2.35 15.90 5.13
N SER A 415 -3.15 15.71 4.08
CA SER A 415 -2.97 16.36 2.77
C SER A 415 -4.19 17.22 2.44
N ALA A 416 -3.97 18.48 2.08
CA ALA A 416 -5.01 19.39 1.64
C ALA A 416 -4.81 19.81 0.19
N LEU A 417 -5.90 19.80 -0.57
CA LEU A 417 -6.00 20.33 -1.94
C LEU A 417 -7.08 21.42 -1.93
N ALA A 418 -6.83 22.58 -2.51
CA ALA A 418 -7.78 23.69 -2.51
C ALA A 418 -7.99 24.28 -3.90
N HIS A 419 -9.21 24.76 -4.16
CA HIS A 419 -9.51 25.63 -5.29
C HIS A 419 -10.31 26.88 -4.89
N SER A 420 -9.94 28.03 -5.45
CA SER A 420 -10.66 29.30 -5.27
C SER A 420 -11.79 29.48 -6.28
N GLN A 421 -12.75 30.36 -5.97
CA GLN A 421 -13.87 30.66 -6.88
C GLN A 421 -13.43 31.23 -8.25
N ASP A 422 -12.23 31.81 -8.34
CA ASP A 422 -11.63 32.29 -9.59
C ASP A 422 -10.77 31.22 -10.32
N GLY A 423 -10.88 29.95 -9.93
CA GLY A 423 -10.37 28.80 -10.69
C GLY A 423 -8.87 28.51 -10.49
N ARG A 424 -8.28 28.92 -9.37
CA ARG A 424 -6.86 28.65 -9.05
C ARG A 424 -6.74 27.55 -8.02
N LEU A 425 -5.60 26.85 -8.03
CA LEU A 425 -5.34 25.66 -7.21
C LEU A 425 -4.17 25.88 -6.24
N GLY A 426 -4.18 25.13 -5.12
CA GLY A 426 -3.05 25.00 -4.20
C GLY A 426 -3.08 23.66 -3.47
N ALA A 427 -1.93 23.19 -2.98
CA ALA A 427 -1.80 21.96 -2.19
C ALA A 427 -0.84 22.12 -1.00
N THR A 428 -1.01 21.33 0.05
CA THR A 428 -0.06 21.22 1.18
C THR A 428 -0.17 19.87 1.89
N THR A 429 0.89 19.46 2.60
CA THR A 429 0.93 18.23 3.40
C THR A 429 1.61 18.51 4.74
N THR A 430 1.12 17.91 5.83
CA THR A 430 1.77 17.92 7.15
C THR A 430 1.55 16.59 7.87
N ASN A 431 2.34 16.35 8.93
CA ASN A 431 2.31 15.09 9.67
C ASN A 431 1.84 15.31 11.11
N LEU A 432 0.90 14.46 11.56
CA LEU A 432 0.37 14.41 12.92
C LEU A 432 0.77 13.08 13.56
N ARG A 433 1.76 13.12 14.46
CA ARG A 433 2.19 11.93 15.22
C ARG A 433 1.27 11.73 16.43
N VAL A 434 0.60 10.58 16.47
CA VAL A 434 -0.13 10.05 17.63
C VAL A 434 0.78 9.03 18.32
N PHE A 435 0.99 9.18 19.63
CA PHE A 435 1.94 8.35 20.37
C PHE A 435 1.59 8.25 21.85
N GLN A 436 1.92 7.12 22.47
CA GLN A 436 1.81 6.90 23.91
C GLN A 436 3.18 6.46 24.46
N ASP A 437 3.54 6.92 25.66
CA ASP A 437 4.85 6.60 26.28
C ASP A 437 4.89 5.18 26.88
N PHE A 438 3.76 4.50 26.96
CA PHE A 438 3.62 3.08 27.29
C PHE A 438 2.43 2.50 26.52
N PHE A 439 2.62 1.35 25.87
CA PHE A 439 1.55 0.65 25.17
C PHE A 439 1.87 -0.84 24.96
N VAL A 440 0.85 -1.63 24.68
CA VAL A 440 0.96 -3.00 24.17
C VAL A 440 0.55 -3.10 22.71
N ASP A 441 1.13 -4.03 21.98
CA ASP A 441 0.73 -4.30 20.59
C ASP A 441 0.85 -5.79 20.30
N PHE A 442 0.02 -6.30 19.41
CA PHE A 442 0.05 -7.70 18.99
C PHE A 442 -0.55 -7.85 17.60
N ASP A 443 -0.03 -8.83 16.86
CA ASP A 443 -0.47 -9.15 15.51
C ASP A 443 -1.00 -10.59 15.43
N LEU A 444 -1.94 -10.83 14.53
CA LEU A 444 -2.61 -12.12 14.34
C LEU A 444 -2.69 -12.45 12.85
N PRO A 445 -2.64 -13.74 12.47
CA PRO A 445 -2.98 -14.12 11.10
C PRO A 445 -4.44 -13.77 10.82
N TYR A 446 -4.74 -13.36 9.58
CA TYR A 446 -6.10 -13.05 9.12
C TYR A 446 -7.13 -14.14 9.46
N ALA A 447 -6.72 -15.42 9.41
CA ALA A 447 -7.59 -16.54 9.74
C ALA A 447 -6.85 -17.71 10.42
N LEU A 448 -7.57 -18.44 11.26
CA LEU A 448 -7.17 -19.73 11.85
C LEU A 448 -8.23 -20.79 11.59
N THR A 449 -7.83 -22.06 11.68
CA THR A 449 -8.73 -23.21 11.65
C THR A 449 -9.09 -23.64 13.08
N GLN A 450 -10.26 -24.24 13.26
CA GLN A 450 -10.65 -24.90 14.49
C GLN A 450 -9.55 -25.88 14.95
N HIS A 451 -9.28 -25.92 16.26
CA HIS A 451 -8.21 -26.71 16.89
C HIS A 451 -6.76 -26.26 16.64
N ASP A 452 -6.51 -25.21 15.84
CA ASP A 452 -5.17 -24.59 15.76
C ASP A 452 -4.71 -24.14 17.15
N GLU A 453 -3.44 -24.38 17.48
CA GLU A 453 -2.77 -23.84 18.66
C GLU A 453 -1.73 -22.81 18.24
N VAL A 454 -1.92 -21.55 18.62
CA VAL A 454 -1.01 -20.45 18.24
C VAL A 454 -0.45 -19.74 19.46
N SER A 455 0.83 -19.37 19.41
CA SER A 455 1.45 -18.50 20.41
C SER A 455 1.30 -17.04 19.98
N LEU A 456 0.31 -16.34 20.54
CA LEU A 456 0.06 -14.92 20.27
C LEU A 456 1.23 -14.06 20.80
N PRO A 457 1.98 -13.33 19.96
CA PRO A 457 3.08 -12.47 20.41
C PRO A 457 2.56 -11.10 20.87
N VAL A 458 2.63 -10.82 22.16
CA VAL A 458 2.30 -9.50 22.73
C VAL A 458 3.60 -8.74 22.99
N ALA A 459 3.86 -7.71 22.18
CA ALA A 459 4.94 -6.77 22.40
C ALA A 459 4.51 -5.69 23.41
N VAL A 460 5.36 -5.42 24.41
CA VAL A 460 5.09 -4.43 25.44
C VAL A 460 6.17 -3.35 25.39
N TYR A 461 5.76 -2.12 25.08
CA TYR A 461 6.66 -1.00 24.84
C TYR A 461 6.67 -0.07 26.05
N ASN A 462 7.84 0.15 26.65
CA ASN A 462 8.02 1.10 27.74
C ASN A 462 8.97 2.23 27.35
N TYR A 463 8.44 3.32 26.78
CA TYR A 463 9.21 4.51 26.42
C TYR A 463 9.45 5.48 27.60
N LEU A 464 9.03 5.13 28.82
CA LEU A 464 9.34 5.89 30.03
C LEU A 464 10.84 5.91 30.34
N GLU A 465 11.29 6.99 31.02
CA GLU A 465 12.66 7.12 31.55
C GLU A 465 12.96 6.14 32.71
N GLN A 466 11.96 5.41 33.19
CA GLN A 466 12.07 4.47 34.32
C GLN A 466 11.49 3.10 33.94
N PRO A 467 12.05 2.01 34.49
CA PRO A 467 11.44 0.70 34.39
C PRO A 467 10.11 0.67 35.15
N GLN A 468 9.20 -0.21 34.74
CA GLN A 468 7.95 -0.46 35.48
C GLN A 468 7.61 -1.95 35.48
N SER A 469 7.00 -2.41 36.58
CA SER A 469 6.33 -3.70 36.59
C SER A 469 5.00 -3.60 35.84
N VAL A 470 4.76 -4.54 34.93
CA VAL A 470 3.54 -4.64 34.12
C VAL A 470 2.90 -6.00 34.34
N ARG A 471 1.60 -6.00 34.60
CA ARG A 471 0.76 -7.21 34.62
C ARG A 471 -0.07 -7.24 33.35
N LEU A 472 0.30 -8.12 32.42
CA LEU A 472 -0.47 -8.43 31.22
C LEU A 472 -1.59 -9.40 31.56
N LYS A 473 -2.73 -9.25 30.89
CA LYS A 473 -3.84 -10.20 30.90
C LYS A 473 -4.44 -10.29 29.49
N LEU A 474 -4.54 -11.50 28.95
CA LEU A 474 -5.41 -11.78 27.81
C LEU A 474 -6.83 -12.01 28.33
N GLU A 475 -7.81 -11.35 27.72
CA GLU A 475 -9.23 -11.53 28.07
C GLU A 475 -9.72 -12.89 27.58
N GLU A 476 -10.19 -13.73 28.50
CA GLU A 476 -10.74 -15.06 28.20
C GLU A 476 -12.08 -14.93 27.47
N GLU A 477 -12.17 -15.49 26.27
CA GLU A 477 -13.40 -15.50 25.46
C GLU A 477 -13.82 -16.94 25.09
N PRO A 478 -15.12 -17.21 24.82
CA PRO A 478 -15.60 -18.57 24.58
C PRO A 478 -15.03 -19.29 23.34
N TRP A 479 -14.37 -18.55 22.43
CA TRP A 479 -13.88 -19.05 21.14
C TRP A 479 -12.48 -19.69 21.19
N PHE A 480 -11.77 -19.56 22.32
CA PHE A 480 -10.49 -20.21 22.54
C PHE A 480 -10.33 -20.78 23.96
N GLU A 481 -9.43 -21.75 24.10
CA GLU A 481 -8.89 -22.23 25.36
C GLU A 481 -7.48 -21.65 25.54
N LEU A 482 -7.22 -20.98 26.66
CA LEU A 482 -5.87 -20.55 26.99
C LEU A 482 -5.06 -21.74 27.55
N LEU A 483 -3.90 -22.02 26.94
CA LEU A 483 -3.01 -23.10 27.35
C LEU A 483 -1.92 -22.65 28.35
N ASP A 484 -1.81 -21.33 28.53
CA ASP A 484 -0.87 -20.64 29.41
C ASP A 484 -1.54 -20.04 30.67
N GLU A 485 -0.75 -19.41 31.54
CA GLU A 485 -1.27 -18.52 32.59
C GLU A 485 -1.95 -17.27 31.99
N ALA A 486 -3.20 -17.00 32.40
CA ALA A 486 -4.03 -15.87 31.95
C ALA A 486 -3.47 -14.48 32.31
N GLU A 487 -2.67 -14.40 33.36
CA GLU A 487 -1.98 -13.17 33.75
C GLU A 487 -0.48 -13.41 33.84
N LYS A 488 0.31 -12.58 33.17
CA LYS A 488 1.78 -12.67 33.16
C LYS A 488 2.36 -11.34 33.64
N THR A 489 3.23 -11.39 34.65
CA THR A 489 3.86 -10.19 35.23
C THR A 489 5.32 -10.11 34.82
N LEU A 490 5.73 -8.98 34.25
CA LEU A 490 7.10 -8.72 33.81
C LEU A 490 7.60 -7.34 34.25
N LEU A 491 8.90 -7.23 34.51
CA LEU A 491 9.57 -5.96 34.77
C LEU A 491 10.25 -5.52 33.48
N ILE A 492 9.80 -4.41 32.90
CA ILE A 492 10.33 -3.91 31.62
C ILE A 492 11.32 -2.78 31.89
N GLY A 493 12.44 -2.76 31.15
CA GLY A 493 13.45 -1.71 31.22
C GLY A 493 12.92 -0.32 30.85
N ALA A 494 13.71 0.72 31.14
CA ALA A 494 13.42 2.06 30.65
C ALA A 494 13.80 2.18 29.17
N SER A 495 12.91 2.72 28.33
CA SER A 495 13.10 2.78 26.87
C SER A 495 13.35 1.42 26.23
N ASP A 496 12.56 0.42 26.64
CA ASP A 496 12.78 -1.01 26.35
C ASP A 496 11.50 -1.68 25.80
N VAL A 497 11.66 -2.83 25.15
CA VAL A 497 10.56 -3.60 24.55
C VAL A 497 10.76 -5.09 24.84
N GLU A 498 9.74 -5.71 25.44
CA GLU A 498 9.72 -7.14 25.74
C GLU A 498 8.55 -7.81 25.03
N VAL A 499 8.74 -9.04 24.55
CA VAL A 499 7.69 -9.83 23.87
C VAL A 499 7.28 -11.00 24.76
N VAL A 500 5.99 -11.09 25.05
CA VAL A 500 5.37 -12.15 25.85
C VAL A 500 4.39 -12.91 25.00
N TYR A 501 4.54 -14.23 24.92
CA TYR A 501 3.61 -15.09 24.19
C TYR A 501 2.43 -15.49 25.06
N PHE A 502 1.23 -15.60 24.47
CA PHE A 502 0.09 -16.31 25.07
C PHE A 502 -0.34 -17.44 24.13
N ARG A 503 -0.15 -18.70 24.55
CA ARG A 503 -0.56 -19.86 23.77
C ARG A 503 -2.05 -20.12 23.90
N ILE A 504 -2.80 -19.99 22.81
CA ILE A 504 -4.23 -20.27 22.73
C ILE A 504 -4.50 -21.48 21.83
N ARG A 505 -5.61 -22.19 22.08
CA ARG A 505 -6.19 -23.22 21.19
C ARG A 505 -7.56 -22.77 20.72
N VAL A 506 -7.82 -22.77 19.41
CA VAL A 506 -9.12 -22.42 18.85
C VAL A 506 -10.17 -23.49 19.20
N THR A 507 -11.28 -23.08 19.82
CA THR A 507 -12.40 -23.95 20.19
C THR A 507 -13.67 -23.67 19.37
N ALA A 508 -13.86 -22.44 18.91
CA ALA A 508 -14.97 -22.09 18.01
C ALA A 508 -14.89 -22.88 16.69
N THR A 509 -16.06 -23.28 16.18
CA THR A 509 -16.19 -23.93 14.87
C THR A 509 -16.01 -22.93 13.73
N GLN A 510 -16.67 -21.77 13.82
CA GLN A 510 -16.59 -20.69 12.85
C GLN A 510 -16.94 -19.35 13.51
N GLY A 511 -16.47 -18.25 12.95
CA GLY A 511 -16.85 -16.90 13.39
C GLY A 511 -15.80 -15.84 13.12
N ARG A 512 -16.09 -14.60 13.53
CA ARG A 512 -15.14 -13.48 13.55
C ARG A 512 -14.99 -13.01 14.99
N TYR A 513 -13.76 -12.90 15.47
CA TYR A 513 -13.46 -12.54 16.85
C TYR A 513 -12.36 -11.49 16.93
N ARG A 514 -12.29 -10.76 18.05
CA ARG A 514 -11.32 -9.69 18.24
C ARG A 514 -10.78 -9.73 19.69
N PRO A 515 -9.72 -10.54 19.97
CA PRO A 515 -9.20 -10.70 21.32
C PRO A 515 -8.72 -9.37 21.89
N THR A 516 -8.69 -9.27 23.23
CA THR A 516 -8.28 -8.05 23.93
C THR A 516 -7.18 -8.34 24.94
N ILE A 517 -6.10 -7.54 24.88
CA ILE A 517 -4.99 -7.55 25.84
C ILE A 517 -5.12 -6.34 26.76
N TRP A 518 -5.01 -6.58 28.06
CA TRP A 518 -4.97 -5.57 29.12
C TRP A 518 -3.57 -5.52 29.74
N ALA A 519 -2.99 -4.33 29.86
CA ALA A 519 -1.65 -4.12 30.41
C ALA A 519 -1.68 -3.12 31.56
N TYR A 520 -1.58 -3.63 32.80
CA TYR A 520 -1.59 -2.84 34.02
C TYR A 520 -0.17 -2.58 34.50
N GLY A 521 0.40 -1.43 34.14
CA GLY A 521 1.70 -0.98 34.63
C GLY A 521 1.60 -0.14 35.92
N GLU A 522 2.70 -0.09 36.68
CA GLU A 522 2.79 0.71 37.92
C GLU A 522 2.67 2.23 37.70
N GLN A 523 3.01 2.72 36.50
CA GLN A 523 3.01 4.15 36.17
C GLN A 523 1.97 4.51 35.11
N LEU A 524 1.91 3.73 34.04
CA LEU A 524 0.94 3.87 32.95
C LEU A 524 0.30 2.50 32.68
N SER A 525 -0.89 2.49 32.11
CA SER A 525 -1.60 1.28 31.72
C SER A 525 -2.25 1.50 30.36
N ASP A 526 -2.37 0.43 29.58
CA ASP A 526 -2.92 0.43 28.22
C ASP A 526 -3.79 -0.83 28.05
N ALA A 527 -4.69 -0.80 27.08
CA ALA A 527 -5.40 -1.99 26.63
C ALA A 527 -5.67 -1.87 25.13
N THR A 528 -5.53 -2.97 24.40
CA THR A 528 -5.74 -2.99 22.96
C THR A 528 -6.46 -4.25 22.54
N THR A 529 -7.36 -4.13 21.56
CA THR A 529 -7.89 -5.26 20.81
C THR A 529 -7.13 -5.42 19.49
N ALA A 530 -7.38 -6.50 18.75
CA ALA A 530 -6.73 -6.73 17.46
C ALA A 530 -7.11 -5.64 16.43
N THR A 531 -6.22 -5.35 15.49
CA THR A 531 -6.40 -4.32 14.45
C THR A 531 -7.47 -4.73 13.41
N HIS A 532 -7.63 -6.02 13.17
CA HIS A 532 -8.67 -6.61 12.33
C HIS A 532 -9.41 -7.74 13.07
N ASP A 533 -10.53 -8.19 12.51
CA ASP A 533 -11.21 -9.39 12.99
C ASP A 533 -10.42 -10.64 12.60
N LEU A 534 -10.23 -11.56 13.54
CA LEU A 534 -9.70 -12.88 13.29
C LEU A 534 -10.83 -13.81 12.79
N LEU A 535 -10.69 -14.33 11.57
CA LEU A 535 -11.64 -15.29 11.00
C LEU A 535 -11.31 -16.72 11.46
N ILE A 536 -12.28 -17.42 12.05
CA ILE A 536 -12.17 -18.84 12.38
C ILE A 536 -12.94 -19.67 11.33
N ARG A 537 -12.30 -20.72 10.80
CA ARG A 537 -12.90 -21.70 9.89
C ARG A 537 -12.98 -23.10 10.51
N PRO A 538 -13.95 -23.96 10.14
CA PRO A 538 -14.04 -25.34 10.64
C PRO A 538 -12.88 -26.24 10.17
N ASP A 539 -12.51 -27.25 10.96
CA ASP A 539 -11.53 -28.31 10.60
C ASP A 539 -12.18 -29.37 9.69
N GLY A 540 -12.51 -28.99 8.46
CA GLY A 540 -13.16 -29.86 7.49
C GLY A 540 -13.06 -29.37 6.06
N LYS A 541 -13.48 -30.23 5.13
CA LYS A 541 -13.70 -29.85 3.74
C LYS A 541 -15.06 -29.17 3.64
N GLU A 542 -15.09 -27.99 3.04
CA GLU A 542 -16.33 -27.28 2.71
C GLU A 542 -17.05 -27.97 1.54
N PHE A 543 -18.35 -28.13 1.67
CA PHE A 543 -19.27 -28.54 0.62
C PHE A 543 -20.34 -27.46 0.48
N GLU A 544 -20.64 -27.11 -0.76
CA GLU A 544 -21.67 -26.15 -1.11
C GLU A 544 -22.72 -26.81 -2.01
N GLU A 545 -23.99 -26.66 -1.65
CA GLU A 545 -25.14 -26.96 -2.52
C GLU A 545 -25.88 -25.65 -2.80
N THR A 546 -25.86 -25.19 -4.05
CA THR A 546 -26.47 -23.94 -4.48
C THR A 546 -27.61 -24.19 -5.46
N TRP A 547 -28.79 -23.63 -5.17
CA TRP A 547 -29.90 -23.50 -6.12
C TRP A 547 -30.13 -22.02 -6.45
N SER A 548 -30.14 -21.66 -7.73
CA SER A 548 -30.52 -20.33 -8.22
C SER A 548 -31.81 -20.41 -9.06
N GLY A 549 -32.61 -19.35 -9.13
CA GLY A 549 -33.74 -19.25 -10.06
C GLY A 549 -34.75 -18.14 -9.79
N ARG A 550 -35.78 -18.05 -10.62
CA ARG A 550 -36.88 -17.07 -10.47
C ARG A 550 -37.87 -17.49 -9.39
N LEU A 551 -38.36 -16.52 -8.61
CA LEU A 551 -39.37 -16.74 -7.58
C LEU A 551 -40.79 -16.75 -8.17
N THR A 552 -41.63 -17.63 -7.64
CA THR A 552 -43.09 -17.63 -7.79
C THR A 552 -43.77 -17.24 -6.47
N GLU A 553 -45.10 -17.03 -6.47
CA GLU A 553 -45.91 -16.69 -5.27
C GLU A 553 -45.51 -17.52 -4.03
N GLN A 554 -45.25 -18.82 -4.25
CA GLN A 554 -44.65 -19.71 -3.27
C GLN A 554 -43.59 -20.55 -3.99
N THR A 555 -42.38 -20.63 -3.41
CA THR A 555 -41.26 -21.42 -3.92
C THR A 555 -40.75 -22.30 -2.79
N LEU A 556 -40.72 -23.63 -2.99
CA LEU A 556 -40.23 -24.59 -2.00
C LEU A 556 -38.91 -25.21 -2.46
N ARG A 557 -37.92 -25.21 -1.57
CA ARG A 557 -36.63 -25.88 -1.74
C ARG A 557 -36.38 -26.85 -0.60
N THR A 558 -35.64 -27.90 -0.90
CA THR A 558 -35.17 -28.87 0.08
C THR A 558 -33.66 -28.90 -0.02
N VAL A 559 -33.00 -28.90 1.14
CA VAL A 559 -31.55 -29.11 1.28
C VAL A 559 -31.36 -30.34 2.16
N GLU A 560 -30.40 -31.20 1.83
CA GLU A 560 -30.07 -32.39 2.63
C GLU A 560 -28.66 -32.28 3.23
N ILE A 561 -28.59 -32.04 4.54
CA ILE A 561 -27.34 -31.88 5.28
C ILE A 561 -26.91 -33.24 5.86
N PRO A 562 -25.71 -33.77 5.55
CA PRO A 562 -25.29 -35.10 6.00
C PRO A 562 -25.18 -35.24 7.54
N GLU A 563 -25.44 -36.44 8.06
CA GLU A 563 -25.23 -36.81 9.49
C GLU A 563 -23.76 -36.69 9.95
N ALA A 564 -22.81 -36.58 9.01
CA ALA A 564 -21.38 -36.53 9.28
C ALA A 564 -20.81 -35.10 9.39
N ILE A 565 -21.64 -34.05 9.38
CA ILE A 565 -21.16 -32.66 9.46
C ILE A 565 -20.44 -32.33 10.78
N ILE A 566 -19.56 -31.34 10.71
CA ILE A 566 -19.01 -30.67 11.87
C ILE A 566 -20.14 -29.87 12.55
N PRO A 567 -20.44 -30.08 13.84
CA PRO A 567 -21.53 -29.38 14.52
C PRO A 567 -21.33 -27.85 14.55
N GLY A 568 -22.35 -27.11 14.10
CA GLY A 568 -22.30 -25.65 14.00
C GLY A 568 -21.47 -25.11 12.82
N ALA A 569 -21.11 -25.97 11.86
CA ALA A 569 -20.46 -25.60 10.59
C ALA A 569 -21.42 -25.67 9.39
N ALA A 570 -22.74 -25.68 9.62
CA ALA A 570 -23.74 -25.74 8.56
C ALA A 570 -24.56 -24.45 8.56
N GLN A 571 -24.67 -23.80 7.41
CA GLN A 571 -25.43 -22.57 7.21
C GLN A 571 -26.26 -22.65 5.93
N VAL A 572 -27.42 -21.98 5.93
CA VAL A 572 -28.23 -21.74 4.73
C VAL A 572 -28.28 -20.23 4.50
N THR A 573 -27.73 -19.78 3.38
CA THR A 573 -27.82 -18.40 2.91
C THR A 573 -28.89 -18.31 1.83
N VAL A 574 -29.86 -17.43 2.02
CA VAL A 574 -30.84 -17.07 0.99
C VAL A 574 -30.57 -15.65 0.53
N LYS A 575 -30.24 -15.50 -0.74
CA LYS A 575 -30.03 -14.21 -1.41
C LYS A 575 -31.22 -13.94 -2.32
N ILE A 576 -31.79 -12.75 -2.25
CA ILE A 576 -32.91 -12.31 -3.10
C ILE A 576 -32.41 -11.17 -3.98
N TYR A 577 -32.70 -11.28 -5.26
CA TYR A 577 -32.29 -10.37 -6.32
C TYR A 577 -33.55 -9.72 -6.91
N PRO A 578 -33.82 -8.45 -6.60
CA PRO A 578 -35.00 -7.76 -7.12
C PRO A 578 -35.06 -7.59 -8.63
N GLY A 579 -33.91 -7.68 -9.28
CA GLY A 579 -33.74 -7.58 -10.73
C GLY A 579 -32.34 -8.03 -11.16
N VAL A 580 -32.12 -8.09 -12.48
CA VAL A 580 -30.81 -8.35 -13.09
C VAL A 580 -29.76 -7.33 -12.64
N VAL A 581 -30.15 -6.10 -12.29
CA VAL A 581 -29.23 -5.13 -11.65
C VAL A 581 -28.51 -5.73 -10.44
N SER A 582 -29.27 -6.22 -9.46
CA SER A 582 -28.75 -6.78 -8.22
C SER A 582 -27.91 -8.05 -8.42
N GLN A 583 -28.14 -8.79 -9.51
CA GLN A 583 -27.34 -9.96 -9.88
C GLN A 583 -25.90 -9.58 -10.26
N VAL A 584 -25.74 -8.43 -10.95
CA VAL A 584 -24.45 -7.87 -11.37
C VAL A 584 -23.77 -7.11 -10.22
N VAL A 585 -24.54 -6.31 -9.47
CA VAL A 585 -24.03 -5.51 -8.34
C VAL A 585 -23.45 -6.40 -7.23
N GLU A 586 -24.07 -7.54 -6.91
CA GLU A 586 -23.51 -8.50 -5.94
C GLU A 586 -22.16 -9.05 -6.40
N GLY A 587 -22.08 -9.53 -7.64
CA GLY A 587 -20.84 -10.09 -8.20
C GLY A 587 -19.75 -9.04 -8.41
N MET A 588 -20.05 -7.75 -8.26
CA MET A 588 -19.19 -6.66 -8.68
C MET A 588 -17.82 -6.65 -7.98
N ASP A 589 -17.72 -7.03 -6.70
CA ASP A 589 -16.39 -7.11 -6.05
C ASP A 589 -15.55 -8.30 -6.53
N ALA A 590 -16.19 -9.39 -7.00
CA ALA A 590 -15.51 -10.52 -7.61
C ALA A 590 -15.19 -10.28 -9.11
N LEU A 591 -16.03 -9.49 -9.79
CA LEU A 591 -15.86 -9.08 -11.19
C LEU A 591 -14.85 -7.93 -11.34
N LEU A 592 -14.78 -7.00 -10.38
CA LEU A 592 -13.83 -5.89 -10.36
C LEU A 592 -12.44 -6.38 -9.97
N GLN A 593 -11.69 -6.88 -10.95
CA GLN A 593 -10.35 -7.42 -10.76
C GLN A 593 -9.28 -6.48 -11.32
N MET A 594 -8.15 -6.40 -10.60
CA MET A 594 -6.96 -5.74 -11.10
C MET A 594 -6.34 -6.57 -12.23
N PRO A 595 -5.98 -5.99 -13.38
CA PRO A 595 -5.48 -6.73 -14.54
C PRO A 595 -4.07 -7.30 -14.36
N TYR A 596 -3.88 -8.54 -14.78
CA TYR A 596 -2.62 -9.30 -14.67
C TYR A 596 -2.37 -10.17 -15.90
N GLY A 597 -1.18 -10.79 -15.97
CA GLY A 597 -0.96 -11.92 -16.88
C GLY A 597 -0.74 -11.57 -18.36
N CYS A 598 -1.01 -12.53 -19.26
CA CYS A 598 -0.98 -12.35 -20.72
C CYS A 598 -2.15 -11.49 -21.22
N PHE A 599 -2.26 -11.26 -22.54
CA PHE A 599 -3.40 -10.56 -23.16
C PHE A 599 -4.75 -11.11 -22.67
N GLU A 600 -4.94 -12.42 -22.79
CA GLU A 600 -6.18 -13.10 -22.39
C GLU A 600 -6.52 -12.85 -20.92
N GLN A 601 -5.59 -13.10 -20.00
CA GLN A 601 -5.75 -12.84 -18.56
C GLN A 601 -6.00 -11.35 -18.23
N THR A 602 -5.38 -10.45 -19.01
CA THR A 602 -5.56 -9.00 -18.84
C THR A 602 -6.98 -8.60 -19.24
N THR A 603 -7.46 -9.06 -20.41
CA THR A 603 -8.83 -8.88 -20.87
C THR A 603 -9.84 -9.58 -19.95
N SER A 604 -9.50 -10.74 -19.38
CA SER A 604 -10.34 -11.48 -18.43
C SER A 604 -10.73 -10.65 -17.21
N ALA A 605 -9.81 -9.84 -16.69
CA ALA A 605 -10.09 -8.88 -15.63
C ALA A 605 -10.68 -7.57 -16.18
N THR A 606 -10.15 -7.05 -17.28
CA THR A 606 -10.45 -5.68 -17.77
C THR A 606 -11.84 -5.58 -18.40
N TYR A 607 -12.28 -6.57 -19.17
CA TYR A 607 -13.53 -6.49 -19.92
C TYR A 607 -14.78 -6.55 -18.99
N PRO A 608 -14.84 -7.39 -17.94
CA PRO A 608 -15.85 -7.27 -16.90
C PRO A 608 -15.89 -5.87 -16.27
N ASN A 609 -14.74 -5.28 -15.94
CA ASN A 609 -14.67 -3.91 -15.40
C ASN A 609 -15.32 -2.89 -16.34
N VAL A 610 -15.03 -2.99 -17.65
CA VAL A 610 -15.63 -2.16 -18.70
C VAL A 610 -17.15 -2.32 -18.74
N LEU A 611 -17.66 -3.55 -18.77
CA LEU A 611 -19.11 -3.81 -18.87
C LEU A 611 -19.87 -3.36 -17.63
N VAL A 612 -19.29 -3.56 -16.44
CA VAL A 612 -19.83 -3.09 -15.16
C VAL A 612 -19.86 -1.56 -15.12
N LEU A 613 -18.83 -0.87 -15.61
CA LEU A 613 -18.81 0.60 -15.68
C LEU A 613 -19.79 1.15 -16.73
N ASP A 614 -19.93 0.49 -17.88
CA ASP A 614 -20.88 0.87 -18.96
C ASP A 614 -22.31 0.75 -18.42
N TYR A 615 -22.58 -0.34 -17.71
CA TYR A 615 -23.81 -0.55 -16.97
C TYR A 615 -24.09 0.57 -15.96
N MET A 616 -23.22 0.77 -14.95
CA MET A 616 -23.47 1.75 -13.89
C MET A 616 -23.65 3.17 -14.42
N LYS A 617 -22.89 3.57 -15.45
CA LYS A 617 -23.05 4.87 -16.13
C LYS A 617 -24.36 4.96 -16.91
N SER A 618 -24.85 3.85 -17.47
CA SER A 618 -26.13 3.80 -18.21
C SER A 618 -27.37 3.81 -17.33
N THR A 619 -27.29 3.34 -16.08
CA THR A 619 -28.43 3.30 -15.13
C THR A 619 -28.40 4.37 -14.05
N GLU A 620 -27.41 5.27 -14.07
CA GLU A 620 -27.22 6.35 -13.09
C GLU A 620 -26.97 5.83 -11.65
N GLN A 621 -26.49 4.59 -11.50
CA GLN A 621 -26.28 3.88 -10.22
C GLN A 621 -24.80 3.84 -9.77
N THR A 622 -23.94 4.71 -10.30
CA THR A 622 -22.54 4.82 -9.88
C THR A 622 -22.41 5.37 -8.45
N THR A 623 -21.70 4.66 -7.57
CA THR A 623 -21.06 5.30 -6.40
C THR A 623 -19.69 5.84 -6.83
N PRO A 624 -19.19 6.95 -6.25
CA PRO A 624 -17.89 7.50 -6.62
C PRO A 624 -16.72 6.54 -6.39
N GLU A 625 -16.77 5.75 -5.31
CA GLU A 625 -15.74 4.77 -4.96
C GLU A 625 -15.64 3.64 -6.00
N ILE A 626 -16.77 3.03 -6.34
CA ILE A 626 -16.82 1.91 -7.29
C ILE A 626 -16.49 2.41 -8.71
N GLN A 627 -16.95 3.61 -9.08
CA GLN A 627 -16.56 4.24 -10.34
C GLN A 627 -15.05 4.49 -10.41
N LEU A 628 -14.42 5.03 -9.36
CA LEU A 628 -12.98 5.27 -9.33
C LEU A 628 -12.18 3.96 -9.40
N LYS A 629 -12.57 2.93 -8.63
CA LYS A 629 -11.98 1.58 -8.68
C LYS A 629 -12.07 0.98 -10.09
N ALA A 630 -13.23 1.05 -10.73
CA ALA A 630 -13.43 0.56 -12.08
C ALA A 630 -12.61 1.35 -13.12
N GLU A 631 -12.61 2.70 -13.06
CA GLU A 631 -11.83 3.54 -13.96
C GLU A 631 -10.31 3.35 -13.78
N GLU A 632 -9.83 3.11 -12.56
CA GLU A 632 -8.44 2.73 -12.28
C GLU A 632 -8.09 1.39 -12.90
N TYR A 633 -8.88 0.34 -12.66
CA TYR A 633 -8.59 -0.99 -13.20
C TYR A 633 -8.70 -1.02 -14.73
N ILE A 634 -9.64 -0.28 -15.33
CA ILE A 634 -9.74 -0.11 -16.79
C ILE A 634 -8.52 0.65 -17.34
N ASN A 635 -8.03 1.69 -16.65
CA ASN A 635 -6.81 2.41 -17.05
C ASN A 635 -5.57 1.50 -17.03
N LEU A 636 -5.38 0.73 -15.94
CA LEU A 636 -4.30 -0.24 -15.82
C LEU A 636 -4.42 -1.33 -16.90
N GLY A 637 -5.64 -1.79 -17.15
CA GLY A 637 -5.97 -2.80 -18.16
C GLY A 637 -5.65 -2.33 -19.56
N TYR A 638 -6.16 -1.15 -19.95
CA TYR A 638 -5.86 -0.51 -21.22
C TYR A 638 -4.36 -0.33 -21.44
N GLN A 639 -3.64 0.25 -20.47
CA GLN A 639 -2.19 0.42 -20.54
C GLN A 639 -1.48 -0.93 -20.76
N ARG A 640 -1.84 -1.96 -20.00
CA ARG A 640 -1.28 -3.31 -20.14
C ARG A 640 -1.61 -3.91 -21.52
N LEU A 641 -2.85 -3.84 -21.96
CA LEU A 641 -3.32 -4.37 -23.25
C LEU A 641 -2.60 -3.72 -24.44
N THR A 642 -2.28 -2.42 -24.38
CA THR A 642 -1.49 -1.77 -25.44
C THR A 642 -0.07 -2.34 -25.59
N THR A 643 0.51 -2.96 -24.54
CA THR A 643 1.84 -3.60 -24.63
C THR A 643 1.85 -4.86 -25.48
N PHE A 644 0.68 -5.42 -25.77
CA PHE A 644 0.49 -6.61 -26.59
C PHE A 644 0.24 -6.30 -28.09
N GLU A 645 0.20 -5.01 -28.48
CA GLU A 645 0.12 -4.60 -29.90
C GLU A 645 1.44 -4.92 -30.62
N VAL A 646 1.37 -5.84 -31.58
CA VAL A 646 2.49 -6.23 -32.45
C VAL A 646 2.66 -5.19 -33.56
N PRO A 647 3.91 -4.82 -33.97
CA PRO A 647 4.16 -3.82 -35.01
C PRO A 647 3.38 -4.07 -36.32
N GLY A 648 2.32 -3.29 -36.53
CA GLY A 648 1.38 -3.45 -37.64
C GLY A 648 -0.09 -3.36 -37.23
N GLY A 649 -0.41 -3.56 -35.94
CA GLY A 649 -1.74 -3.31 -35.36
C GLY A 649 -2.53 -4.56 -34.94
N GLY A 650 -1.98 -5.76 -35.14
CA GLY A 650 -2.56 -6.99 -34.56
C GLY A 650 -2.00 -7.26 -33.16
N PHE A 651 -2.67 -8.09 -32.37
CA PHE A 651 -2.27 -8.45 -31.01
C PHE A 651 -1.79 -9.90 -30.92
N SER A 652 -0.99 -10.22 -29.92
CA SER A 652 -0.66 -11.59 -29.52
C SER A 652 -0.68 -11.71 -28.00
N LEU A 653 -0.66 -12.93 -27.44
CA LEU A 653 -0.74 -13.14 -25.98
C LEU A 653 0.33 -12.40 -25.16
N PHE A 654 1.50 -12.13 -25.76
CA PHE A 654 2.66 -11.56 -25.07
C PHE A 654 3.28 -10.34 -25.79
N GLY A 655 2.69 -9.87 -26.90
CA GLY A 655 3.21 -8.76 -27.72
C GLY A 655 4.30 -9.14 -28.72
N ASP A 656 4.73 -10.40 -28.73
CA ASP A 656 5.67 -10.95 -29.72
C ASP A 656 4.99 -11.29 -31.05
N ASN A 657 5.79 -11.42 -32.12
CA ASN A 657 5.29 -11.90 -33.41
C ASN A 657 5.14 -13.44 -33.42
N PRO A 658 4.16 -14.00 -34.16
CA PRO A 658 3.19 -13.29 -35.00
C PRO A 658 1.95 -12.81 -34.22
N PRO A 659 1.22 -11.80 -34.72
CA PRO A 659 -0.11 -11.46 -34.23
C PRO A 659 -1.15 -12.51 -34.62
N ASP A 660 -2.18 -12.61 -33.79
CA ASP A 660 -3.30 -13.54 -33.85
C ASP A 660 -4.59 -12.81 -34.27
N ARG A 661 -5.31 -13.33 -35.26
CA ARG A 661 -6.56 -12.70 -35.75
C ARG A 661 -7.72 -12.77 -34.75
N MET A 662 -7.83 -13.84 -33.97
CA MET A 662 -8.93 -14.05 -33.03
C MET A 662 -8.77 -13.15 -31.81
N LEU A 663 -7.56 -13.08 -31.23
CA LEU A 663 -7.23 -12.15 -30.16
C LEU A 663 -7.32 -10.69 -30.64
N THR A 664 -6.94 -10.39 -31.88
CA THR A 664 -7.12 -9.04 -32.43
C THR A 664 -8.60 -8.67 -32.61
N ALA A 665 -9.45 -9.61 -33.02
CA ALA A 665 -10.89 -9.39 -33.11
C ALA A 665 -11.54 -9.24 -31.72
N TYR A 666 -11.10 -10.03 -30.74
CA TYR A 666 -11.55 -9.95 -29.36
C TYR A 666 -11.18 -8.61 -28.72
N GLY A 667 -9.91 -8.20 -28.84
CA GLY A 667 -9.44 -6.88 -28.42
C GLY A 667 -10.18 -5.74 -29.11
N LEU A 668 -10.46 -5.87 -30.41
CA LEU A 668 -11.24 -4.86 -31.15
C LEU A 668 -12.65 -4.68 -30.54
N MET A 669 -13.32 -5.76 -30.10
CA MET A 669 -14.58 -5.65 -29.37
C MET A 669 -14.39 -4.99 -28.00
N GLU A 670 -13.37 -5.41 -27.24
CA GLU A 670 -13.07 -4.88 -25.90
C GLU A 670 -12.79 -3.37 -25.95
N PHE A 671 -11.85 -2.92 -26.79
CA PHE A 671 -11.50 -1.50 -26.88
C PHE A 671 -12.67 -0.64 -27.39
N THR A 672 -13.55 -1.20 -28.23
CA THR A 672 -14.78 -0.52 -28.69
C THR A 672 -15.78 -0.34 -27.54
N ASP A 673 -15.96 -1.36 -26.70
CA ASP A 673 -16.82 -1.27 -25.51
C ASP A 673 -16.19 -0.32 -24.46
N MET A 674 -14.88 -0.44 -24.24
CA MET A 674 -14.09 0.41 -23.34
C MET A 674 -14.16 1.89 -23.71
N ALA A 675 -14.16 2.22 -25.00
CA ALA A 675 -14.29 3.59 -25.50
C ALA A 675 -15.61 4.28 -25.14
N ARG A 676 -16.65 3.54 -24.70
CA ARG A 676 -17.89 4.14 -24.18
C ARG A 676 -17.74 4.73 -22.78
N VAL A 677 -16.80 4.20 -21.99
CA VAL A 677 -16.67 4.48 -20.55
C VAL A 677 -15.34 5.10 -20.14
N PHE A 678 -14.31 4.94 -20.98
CA PHE A 678 -12.93 5.31 -20.73
C PHE A 678 -12.28 5.91 -22.01
N PRO A 679 -11.37 6.90 -21.92
CA PRO A 679 -10.74 7.52 -23.08
C PRO A 679 -9.70 6.62 -23.76
N VAL A 680 -10.16 5.77 -24.67
CA VAL A 680 -9.33 4.95 -25.57
C VAL A 680 -8.88 5.77 -26.80
N ASP A 681 -7.67 5.53 -27.29
CA ASP A 681 -7.18 6.14 -28.54
C ASP A 681 -7.94 5.59 -29.76
N ALA A 682 -8.64 6.46 -30.49
CA ALA A 682 -9.34 6.08 -31.70
C ALA A 682 -8.38 5.59 -32.81
N ASP A 683 -7.15 6.09 -32.87
CA ASP A 683 -6.15 5.63 -33.84
C ASP A 683 -5.64 4.21 -33.50
N PHE A 684 -5.72 3.77 -32.25
CA PHE A 684 -5.39 2.41 -31.81
C PHE A 684 -6.46 1.41 -32.25
N ILE A 685 -7.74 1.69 -31.98
CA ILE A 685 -8.88 0.91 -32.51
C ILE A 685 -8.82 0.85 -34.05
N ALA A 686 -8.54 1.98 -34.70
CA ALA A 686 -8.44 2.04 -36.16
C ALA A 686 -7.22 1.29 -36.73
N ARG A 687 -6.15 1.05 -35.96
CA ARG A 687 -5.05 0.17 -36.40
C ARG A 687 -5.48 -1.29 -36.38
N ALA A 688 -6.09 -1.75 -35.28
CA ALA A 688 -6.59 -3.12 -35.14
C ALA A 688 -7.60 -3.49 -36.24
N ALA A 689 -8.60 -2.64 -36.47
CA ALA A 689 -9.59 -2.83 -37.53
C ALA A 689 -8.94 -2.89 -38.93
N ARG A 690 -8.04 -1.94 -39.26
CA ARG A 690 -7.32 -1.94 -40.56
C ARG A 690 -6.42 -3.16 -40.74
N TRP A 691 -5.80 -3.65 -39.66
CA TRP A 691 -4.98 -4.85 -39.71
C TRP A 691 -5.84 -6.07 -40.05
N LEU A 692 -6.97 -6.28 -39.37
CA LEU A 692 -7.93 -7.35 -39.68
C LEU A 692 -8.47 -7.26 -41.11
N LEU A 693 -8.89 -6.08 -41.57
CA LEU A 693 -9.36 -5.84 -42.94
C LEU A 693 -8.29 -6.20 -44.00
N ALA A 694 -7.00 -6.05 -43.67
CA ALA A 694 -5.88 -6.42 -44.53
C ALA A 694 -5.53 -7.93 -44.50
N GLN A 695 -6.04 -8.70 -43.53
CA GLN A 695 -5.87 -10.16 -43.46
C GLN A 695 -6.86 -10.96 -44.32
N GLN A 696 -7.84 -10.31 -44.96
CA GLN A 696 -8.91 -11.00 -45.67
C GLN A 696 -8.42 -11.74 -46.93
N ALA A 697 -8.89 -12.97 -47.13
CA ALA A 697 -8.66 -13.76 -48.34
C ALA A 697 -9.45 -13.21 -49.55
N ALA A 698 -9.07 -13.65 -50.76
CA ALA A 698 -9.63 -13.12 -52.01
C ALA A 698 -11.10 -13.47 -52.25
N ASP A 699 -11.64 -14.47 -51.56
CA ASP A 699 -13.04 -14.89 -51.56
C ASP A 699 -13.91 -14.12 -50.54
N GLY A 700 -13.29 -13.33 -49.64
CA GLY A 700 -13.96 -12.59 -48.58
C GLY A 700 -13.89 -13.23 -47.19
N SER A 701 -13.35 -14.43 -47.06
CA SER A 701 -13.19 -15.11 -45.76
C SER A 701 -11.92 -14.70 -45.02
N TRP A 702 -11.83 -15.09 -43.75
CA TRP A 702 -10.58 -15.16 -42.99
C TRP A 702 -10.31 -16.62 -42.61
N GLU A 703 -9.04 -16.92 -42.32
CA GLU A 703 -8.53 -18.24 -41.93
C GLU A 703 -7.98 -18.18 -40.51
N ASN A 704 -8.11 -19.28 -39.77
CA ASN A 704 -7.52 -19.46 -38.44
C ASN A 704 -5.98 -19.36 -38.49
N ASP A 705 -5.36 -18.91 -37.40
CA ASP A 705 -3.90 -18.80 -37.32
C ASP A 705 -3.27 -20.10 -36.81
N GLN A 706 -2.56 -20.78 -37.71
CA GLN A 706 -1.95 -22.08 -37.43
C GLN A 706 -0.70 -21.93 -36.52
N GLY A 707 -0.57 -22.81 -35.54
CA GLY A 707 0.51 -22.82 -34.53
C GLY A 707 0.37 -21.82 -33.39
N LEU A 708 -0.81 -21.22 -33.19
CA LEU A 708 -1.10 -20.28 -32.09
C LEU A 708 -2.07 -20.91 -31.05
N VAL A 709 -2.26 -20.21 -29.94
CA VAL A 709 -3.13 -20.68 -28.84
C VAL A 709 -4.58 -20.72 -29.31
N HIS A 710 -5.32 -21.73 -28.85
CA HIS A 710 -6.67 -22.08 -29.31
C HIS A 710 -6.79 -22.52 -30.80
N GLU A 711 -5.69 -22.81 -31.51
CA GLU A 711 -5.73 -23.31 -32.91
C GLU A 711 -6.60 -24.57 -33.06
N SER A 712 -6.37 -25.56 -32.19
CA SER A 712 -7.08 -26.84 -32.15
C SER A 712 -8.59 -26.63 -31.95
N THR A 713 -8.92 -25.74 -31.02
CA THR A 713 -10.28 -25.35 -30.64
C THR A 713 -11.09 -24.83 -31.81
N TRP A 714 -10.51 -23.92 -32.61
CA TRP A 714 -11.13 -23.43 -33.84
C TRP A 714 -11.21 -24.51 -34.94
N SER A 715 -10.19 -25.35 -35.06
CA SER A 715 -10.13 -26.43 -36.06
C SER A 715 -11.18 -27.52 -35.80
N ASP A 716 -11.52 -27.78 -34.53
CA ASP A 716 -12.50 -28.77 -34.12
C ASP A 716 -13.97 -28.31 -34.30
N LEU A 717 -14.21 -27.04 -34.72
CA LEU A 717 -15.55 -26.54 -35.11
C LEU A 717 -15.97 -26.93 -36.53
N GLY A 718 -15.14 -27.68 -37.28
CA GLY A 718 -15.46 -28.20 -38.61
C GLY A 718 -14.82 -27.39 -39.74
N ASP A 719 -15.62 -26.69 -40.54
CA ASP A 719 -15.11 -25.69 -41.50
C ASP A 719 -14.87 -24.37 -40.77
N ASP A 720 -13.71 -24.29 -40.10
CA ASP A 720 -13.27 -23.20 -39.24
C ASP A 720 -13.39 -21.80 -39.88
N ARG A 721 -13.21 -21.71 -41.20
CA ARG A 721 -13.34 -20.47 -42.00
C ARG A 721 -14.65 -19.75 -41.74
N VAL A 722 -15.77 -20.46 -41.60
CA VAL A 722 -17.10 -19.84 -41.46
C VAL A 722 -17.27 -19.17 -40.09
N PRO A 723 -17.09 -19.84 -38.93
CA PRO A 723 -17.15 -19.18 -37.63
C PRO A 723 -16.02 -18.15 -37.43
N VAL A 724 -14.80 -18.38 -37.96
CA VAL A 724 -13.71 -17.39 -37.98
C VAL A 724 -14.12 -16.11 -38.73
N THR A 725 -14.66 -16.25 -39.94
CA THR A 725 -15.13 -15.12 -40.75
C THR A 725 -16.29 -14.41 -40.06
N ALA A 726 -17.20 -15.16 -39.43
CA ALA A 726 -18.30 -14.58 -38.67
C ALA A 726 -17.80 -13.77 -37.46
N TYR A 727 -16.89 -14.30 -36.66
CA TYR A 727 -16.37 -13.62 -35.47
C TYR A 727 -15.62 -12.32 -35.82
N ILE A 728 -14.71 -12.35 -36.80
CA ILE A 728 -14.02 -11.14 -37.29
C ILE A 728 -15.03 -10.14 -37.87
N SER A 729 -16.00 -10.60 -38.66
CA SER A 729 -17.03 -9.71 -39.25
C SER A 729 -17.89 -9.07 -38.16
N TRP A 730 -18.25 -9.82 -37.11
CA TRP A 730 -18.96 -9.29 -35.94
C TRP A 730 -18.12 -8.22 -35.23
N ALA A 731 -16.83 -8.47 -34.97
CA ALA A 731 -15.93 -7.50 -34.34
C ALA A 731 -15.82 -6.20 -35.16
N LEU A 732 -15.68 -6.32 -36.49
CA LEU A 732 -15.60 -5.17 -37.40
C LEU A 732 -16.92 -4.38 -37.45
N VAL A 733 -18.08 -5.05 -37.53
CA VAL A 733 -19.39 -4.37 -37.48
C VAL A 733 -19.58 -3.68 -36.13
N HIS A 734 -19.25 -4.35 -35.03
CA HIS A 734 -19.35 -3.82 -33.67
C HIS A 734 -18.49 -2.57 -33.47
N ALA A 735 -17.27 -2.56 -34.01
CA ALA A 735 -16.35 -1.42 -34.01
C ALA A 735 -16.71 -0.30 -35.01
N GLY A 736 -17.85 -0.37 -35.69
CA GLY A 736 -18.31 0.65 -36.65
C GLY A 736 -17.73 0.55 -38.06
N TYR A 737 -17.01 -0.53 -38.38
CA TYR A 737 -16.46 -0.83 -39.72
C TYR A 737 -17.40 -1.72 -40.55
N GLY A 738 -18.70 -1.73 -40.26
CA GLY A 738 -19.70 -2.55 -40.96
C GLY A 738 -19.86 -2.21 -42.43
N ASP A 739 -19.82 -0.92 -42.79
CA ASP A 739 -19.94 -0.42 -44.16
C ASP A 739 -18.68 -0.66 -45.03
N GLU A 740 -17.57 -1.11 -44.43
CA GLU A 740 -16.33 -1.36 -45.16
C GLU A 740 -16.50 -2.49 -46.18
N GLY A 741 -15.98 -2.26 -47.39
CA GLY A 741 -16.17 -3.18 -48.51
C GLY A 741 -15.56 -4.57 -48.29
N ALA A 742 -14.63 -4.72 -47.34
CA ALA A 742 -14.12 -6.02 -46.89
C ALA A 742 -15.08 -6.69 -45.88
N THR A 743 -15.53 -5.98 -44.84
CA THR A 743 -16.53 -6.50 -43.88
C THR A 743 -17.78 -7.03 -44.57
N GLN A 744 -18.31 -6.29 -45.55
CA GLN A 744 -19.47 -6.72 -46.35
C GLN A 744 -19.20 -7.96 -47.21
N ARG A 745 -17.96 -8.20 -47.67
CA ARG A 745 -17.59 -9.48 -48.32
C ARG A 745 -17.53 -10.63 -47.32
N GLY A 746 -17.05 -10.39 -46.10
CA GLY A 746 -17.06 -11.37 -45.01
C GLY A 746 -18.47 -11.81 -44.64
N LEU A 747 -19.37 -10.85 -44.44
CA LEU A 747 -20.78 -11.11 -44.19
C LEU A 747 -21.47 -11.82 -45.38
N ALA A 748 -21.08 -11.52 -46.62
CA ALA A 748 -21.58 -12.24 -47.79
C ALA A 748 -21.08 -13.70 -47.83
N TYR A 749 -19.79 -13.94 -47.53
CA TYR A 749 -19.22 -15.29 -47.43
C TYR A 749 -19.93 -16.11 -46.34
N VAL A 750 -20.15 -15.52 -45.16
CA VAL A 750 -20.91 -16.12 -44.05
C VAL A 750 -22.33 -16.46 -44.49
N ARG A 751 -23.06 -15.55 -45.17
CA ARG A 751 -24.41 -15.82 -45.70
C ARG A 751 -24.42 -16.98 -46.71
N GLU A 752 -23.40 -17.08 -47.56
CA GLU A 752 -23.29 -18.17 -48.55
C GLU A 752 -23.01 -19.52 -47.88
N HIS A 753 -22.18 -19.57 -46.84
CA HIS A 753 -21.67 -20.82 -46.24
C HIS A 753 -22.34 -21.24 -44.92
N ALA A 754 -23.13 -20.39 -44.26
CA ALA A 754 -23.79 -20.68 -42.97
C ALA A 754 -24.68 -21.94 -42.95
N HIS A 755 -25.11 -22.43 -44.11
CA HIS A 755 -25.84 -23.71 -44.24
C HIS A 755 -24.97 -24.96 -43.98
N GLN A 756 -23.66 -24.79 -43.85
CA GLN A 756 -22.67 -25.86 -43.63
C GLN A 756 -22.26 -25.98 -42.15
N VAL A 757 -22.66 -25.01 -41.32
CA VAL A 757 -22.36 -24.96 -39.89
C VAL A 757 -23.45 -25.70 -39.12
N ASP A 758 -23.11 -26.83 -38.50
CA ASP A 758 -24.07 -27.65 -37.73
C ASP A 758 -23.92 -27.52 -36.22
N ASP A 759 -22.74 -27.11 -35.73
CA ASP A 759 -22.48 -26.91 -34.30
C ASP A 759 -23.20 -25.65 -33.76
N PRO A 760 -23.86 -25.73 -32.57
CA PRO A 760 -24.60 -24.60 -31.99
C PRO A 760 -23.74 -23.36 -31.66
N TYR A 761 -22.48 -23.54 -31.23
CA TYR A 761 -21.57 -22.44 -30.91
C TYR A 761 -21.13 -21.71 -32.17
N ALA A 762 -20.65 -22.45 -33.18
CA ALA A 762 -20.30 -21.87 -34.47
C ALA A 762 -21.51 -21.18 -35.13
N LEU A 763 -22.72 -21.74 -35.01
CA LEU A 763 -23.94 -21.12 -35.52
C LEU A 763 -24.35 -19.88 -34.72
N ALA A 764 -24.06 -19.81 -33.42
CA ALA A 764 -24.27 -18.62 -32.60
C ALA A 764 -23.31 -17.48 -32.96
N LEU A 765 -22.06 -17.77 -33.34
CA LEU A 765 -21.13 -16.77 -33.90
C LEU A 765 -21.65 -16.21 -35.23
N VAL A 766 -22.11 -17.09 -36.13
CA VAL A 766 -22.77 -16.71 -37.40
C VAL A 766 -23.99 -15.83 -37.13
N ALA A 767 -24.85 -16.21 -36.19
CA ALA A 767 -26.03 -15.43 -35.84
C ALA A 767 -25.66 -14.02 -35.35
N ASN A 768 -24.68 -13.91 -34.45
CA ASN A 768 -24.26 -12.61 -33.91
C ASN A 768 -23.67 -11.68 -34.97
N ALA A 769 -22.88 -12.20 -35.92
CA ALA A 769 -22.38 -11.42 -37.06
C ALA A 769 -23.52 -10.87 -37.93
N LEU A 770 -24.51 -11.71 -38.25
CA LEU A 770 -25.66 -11.34 -39.08
C LEU A 770 -26.65 -10.42 -38.34
N VAL A 771 -26.82 -10.59 -37.04
CA VAL A 771 -27.65 -9.73 -36.18
C VAL A 771 -27.01 -8.36 -35.95
N ALA A 772 -25.68 -8.26 -35.93
CA ALA A 772 -24.98 -6.99 -35.84
C ALA A 772 -25.16 -6.13 -37.12
N ASP A 773 -25.12 -6.75 -38.30
CA ASP A 773 -25.29 -6.07 -39.61
C ASP A 773 -26.76 -5.82 -39.96
N ALA A 774 -27.61 -6.85 -39.86
CA ALA A 774 -28.99 -6.82 -40.34
C ALA A 774 -29.92 -7.68 -39.46
N PRO A 775 -30.30 -7.21 -38.24
CA PRO A 775 -31.06 -7.99 -37.25
C PRO A 775 -32.46 -8.41 -37.70
N GLN A 776 -33.05 -7.70 -38.67
CA GLN A 776 -34.41 -7.94 -39.16
C GLN A 776 -34.46 -8.57 -40.56
N ASP A 777 -33.30 -8.93 -41.13
CA ASP A 777 -33.22 -9.59 -42.43
C ASP A 777 -33.81 -11.01 -42.41
N ALA A 778 -34.33 -11.45 -43.56
CA ALA A 778 -34.99 -12.75 -43.69
C ALA A 778 -34.04 -13.93 -43.49
N PHE A 779 -32.78 -13.82 -43.93
CA PHE A 779 -31.78 -14.87 -43.72
C PHE A 779 -31.27 -14.87 -42.28
N THR A 780 -31.05 -13.69 -41.68
CA THR A 780 -30.73 -13.57 -40.25
C THR A 780 -31.77 -14.27 -39.38
N ARG A 781 -33.07 -14.04 -39.64
CA ARG A 781 -34.16 -14.74 -38.93
C ARG A 781 -34.13 -16.25 -39.14
N GLN A 782 -33.86 -16.73 -40.35
CA GLN A 782 -33.73 -18.17 -40.62
C GLN A 782 -32.63 -18.83 -39.78
N ILE A 783 -31.51 -18.14 -39.55
CA ILE A 783 -30.43 -18.62 -38.66
C ILE A 783 -30.88 -18.64 -37.20
N LEU A 784 -31.61 -17.62 -36.74
CA LEU A 784 -32.17 -17.59 -35.37
C LEU A 784 -33.25 -18.65 -35.15
N ASP A 785 -34.08 -18.92 -36.16
CA ASP A 785 -35.06 -20.02 -36.14
C ASP A 785 -34.36 -21.39 -36.04
N ARG A 786 -33.25 -21.57 -36.77
CA ARG A 786 -32.42 -22.79 -36.69
C ARG A 786 -31.77 -22.95 -35.31
N LEU A 787 -31.30 -21.87 -34.68
CA LEU A 787 -30.84 -21.91 -33.29
C LEU A 787 -31.99 -22.28 -32.34
N ALA A 788 -33.20 -21.74 -32.55
CA ALA A 788 -34.37 -22.11 -31.75
C ALA A 788 -34.75 -23.60 -31.88
N GLU A 789 -34.53 -24.23 -33.03
CA GLU A 789 -34.71 -25.67 -33.24
C GLU A 789 -33.65 -26.54 -32.52
N LEU A 790 -32.47 -26.00 -32.21
CA LEU A 790 -31.38 -26.70 -31.52
C LEU A 790 -31.44 -26.61 -29.99
N ALA A 791 -32.32 -25.76 -29.44
CA ALA A 791 -32.43 -25.51 -28.01
C ALA A 791 -32.82 -26.79 -27.22
N GLN A 792 -32.05 -27.09 -26.17
CA GLN A 792 -32.41 -28.12 -25.19
C GLN A 792 -33.22 -27.48 -24.07
N VAL A 793 -34.30 -28.15 -23.64
CA VAL A 793 -35.22 -27.64 -22.60
C VAL A 793 -35.00 -28.39 -21.29
N GLU A 794 -34.65 -27.66 -20.25
CA GLU A 794 -34.42 -28.19 -18.91
C GLU A 794 -35.36 -27.52 -17.90
N GLY A 795 -36.56 -28.10 -17.78
CA GLY A 795 -37.62 -27.58 -16.91
C GLY A 795 -38.13 -26.21 -17.37
N ASP A 796 -37.75 -25.17 -16.62
CA ASP A 796 -37.99 -23.77 -16.96
C ASP A 796 -37.02 -23.30 -18.06
N ALA A 797 -35.74 -23.63 -17.91
CA ALA A 797 -34.63 -23.09 -18.65
C ALA A 797 -34.47 -23.69 -20.06
N VAL A 798 -33.68 -23.02 -20.90
CA VAL A 798 -33.14 -23.60 -22.14
C VAL A 798 -31.66 -23.30 -22.30
N TYR A 799 -30.93 -24.24 -22.90
CA TYR A 799 -29.51 -24.09 -23.21
C TYR A 799 -29.15 -24.71 -24.55
N TRP A 800 -27.95 -24.41 -25.02
CA TRP A 800 -27.37 -24.99 -26.23
C TRP A 800 -26.11 -25.76 -25.86
N PRO A 801 -26.11 -27.11 -25.97
CA PRO A 801 -24.92 -27.90 -25.73
C PRO A 801 -23.89 -27.64 -26.84
N ILE A 802 -22.62 -27.49 -26.46
CA ILE A 802 -21.52 -27.41 -27.42
C ILE A 802 -21.09 -28.81 -27.89
N GLY A 803 -20.77 -28.98 -29.18
CA GLY A 803 -20.27 -30.25 -29.73
C GLY A 803 -18.77 -30.47 -29.53
N SER A 804 -18.01 -29.38 -29.43
CA SER A 804 -16.55 -29.35 -29.21
C SER A 804 -16.19 -28.33 -28.13
N ALA A 805 -15.31 -27.37 -28.43
CA ALA A 805 -14.76 -26.40 -27.49
C ALA A 805 -14.94 -24.98 -28.02
N THR A 806 -15.08 -23.99 -27.13
CA THR A 806 -15.29 -22.58 -27.52
C THR A 806 -13.99 -21.92 -27.98
N MET A 807 -14.05 -20.68 -28.50
CA MET A 807 -12.85 -19.99 -28.99
C MET A 807 -11.72 -19.80 -27.95
N MET A 808 -12.02 -19.98 -26.66
CA MET A 808 -11.06 -19.89 -25.54
C MET A 808 -10.92 -21.22 -24.77
N GLY A 809 -11.16 -22.38 -25.40
CA GLY A 809 -10.91 -23.68 -24.78
C GLY A 809 -11.95 -24.18 -23.78
N SER A 810 -13.05 -23.44 -23.54
CA SER A 810 -14.12 -23.90 -22.65
C SER A 810 -14.89 -25.06 -23.28
N GLN A 811 -15.10 -26.14 -22.51
CA GLN A 811 -15.79 -27.36 -22.94
C GLN A 811 -16.98 -27.69 -22.04
N GLY A 812 -17.77 -28.70 -22.43
CA GLY A 812 -18.84 -29.26 -21.61
C GLY A 812 -19.86 -28.22 -21.14
N GLU A 813 -20.09 -28.15 -19.84
CA GLU A 813 -21.04 -27.22 -19.21
C GLU A 813 -20.60 -25.75 -19.40
N THR A 814 -19.33 -25.43 -19.15
CA THR A 814 -18.78 -24.07 -19.31
C THR A 814 -18.86 -23.59 -20.77
N GLY A 815 -18.58 -24.47 -21.74
CA GLY A 815 -18.77 -24.16 -23.16
C GLY A 815 -20.24 -24.02 -23.57
N SER A 816 -21.14 -24.78 -22.93
CA SER A 816 -22.60 -24.66 -23.14
C SER A 816 -23.17 -23.37 -22.55
N LEU A 817 -22.58 -22.85 -21.46
CA LEU A 817 -22.90 -21.54 -20.91
C LEU A 817 -22.50 -20.40 -21.85
N GLU A 818 -21.27 -20.41 -22.37
CA GLU A 818 -20.80 -19.44 -23.36
C GLU A 818 -21.68 -19.45 -24.62
N THR A 819 -22.01 -20.65 -25.12
CA THR A 819 -22.91 -20.85 -26.27
C THR A 819 -24.30 -20.27 -25.99
N THR A 820 -24.88 -20.57 -24.83
CA THR A 820 -26.21 -20.11 -24.45
C THR A 820 -26.25 -18.58 -24.28
N ALA A 821 -25.18 -17.97 -23.77
CA ALA A 821 -25.04 -16.53 -23.68
C ALA A 821 -24.96 -15.84 -25.05
N LEU A 822 -24.20 -16.41 -26.01
CA LEU A 822 -24.17 -15.93 -27.39
C LEU A 822 -25.54 -15.98 -28.07
N VAL A 823 -26.29 -17.07 -27.88
CA VAL A 823 -27.63 -17.21 -28.46
C VAL A 823 -28.62 -16.24 -27.79
N ALA A 824 -28.59 -16.13 -26.46
CA ALA A 824 -29.43 -15.17 -25.74
C ALA A 824 -29.17 -13.73 -26.21
N TYR A 825 -27.90 -13.31 -26.32
CA TYR A 825 -27.53 -11.99 -26.82
C TYR A 825 -28.02 -11.75 -28.26
N ALA A 826 -27.88 -12.74 -29.17
CA ALA A 826 -28.38 -12.63 -30.54
C ALA A 826 -29.92 -12.50 -30.61
N LEU A 827 -30.65 -13.32 -29.85
CA LEU A 827 -32.11 -13.31 -29.80
C LEU A 827 -32.66 -11.99 -29.25
N LEU A 828 -32.09 -11.49 -28.14
CA LEU A 828 -32.44 -10.21 -27.54
C LEU A 828 -32.17 -9.05 -28.51
N LYS A 829 -30.98 -9.01 -29.14
CA LYS A 829 -30.58 -7.93 -30.05
C LYS A 829 -31.40 -7.91 -31.35
N ALA A 830 -31.89 -9.07 -31.80
CA ALA A 830 -32.82 -9.17 -32.92
C ALA A 830 -34.30 -8.96 -32.53
N ASN A 831 -34.63 -8.93 -31.23
CA ASN A 831 -35.99 -9.05 -30.69
C ASN A 831 -36.75 -10.25 -31.29
N ALA A 832 -36.08 -11.41 -31.31
CA ALA A 832 -36.57 -12.67 -31.84
C ALA A 832 -36.73 -13.71 -30.72
N HIS A 833 -37.75 -14.57 -30.82
CA HIS A 833 -38.07 -15.63 -29.85
C HIS A 833 -37.98 -15.17 -28.37
N PRO A 834 -38.71 -14.12 -27.94
CA PRO A 834 -38.54 -13.52 -26.61
C PRO A 834 -38.74 -14.49 -25.44
N GLU A 835 -39.69 -15.43 -25.56
CA GLU A 835 -39.88 -16.51 -24.58
C GLU A 835 -38.65 -17.42 -24.46
N LEU A 836 -37.98 -17.71 -25.58
CA LEU A 836 -36.79 -18.55 -25.61
C LEU A 836 -35.58 -17.78 -25.05
N ALA A 837 -35.44 -16.50 -25.38
CA ALA A 837 -34.44 -15.62 -24.81
C ALA A 837 -34.58 -15.52 -23.27
N ASN A 838 -35.80 -15.35 -22.76
CA ASN A 838 -36.06 -15.32 -21.31
C ASN A 838 -35.70 -16.63 -20.60
N LYS A 839 -35.95 -17.78 -21.24
CA LYS A 839 -35.53 -19.10 -20.72
C LYS A 839 -34.02 -19.31 -20.78
N ALA A 840 -33.35 -18.74 -21.78
CA ALA A 840 -31.89 -18.75 -21.89
C ALA A 840 -31.24 -17.89 -20.80
N LEU A 841 -31.77 -16.68 -20.55
CA LEU A 841 -31.37 -15.87 -19.41
C LEU A 841 -31.61 -16.60 -18.07
N THR A 842 -32.68 -17.39 -17.98
CA THR A 842 -32.97 -18.19 -16.77
C THR A 842 -31.95 -19.32 -16.57
N TYR A 843 -31.47 -19.96 -17.64
CA TYR A 843 -30.34 -20.91 -17.58
C TYR A 843 -29.07 -20.22 -17.06
N LEU A 844 -28.73 -19.04 -17.61
CA LEU A 844 -27.56 -18.28 -17.15
C LEU A 844 -27.69 -17.92 -15.66
N ILE A 845 -28.84 -17.40 -15.21
CA ILE A 845 -29.07 -17.08 -13.78
C ILE A 845 -28.98 -18.34 -12.90
N GLN A 846 -29.43 -19.51 -13.40
CA GLN A 846 -29.33 -20.78 -12.69
C GLN A 846 -27.89 -21.26 -12.49
N ALA A 847 -27.04 -21.05 -13.51
CA ALA A 847 -25.64 -21.45 -13.51
C ALA A 847 -24.66 -20.39 -12.98
N LYS A 848 -25.16 -19.28 -12.39
CA LYS A 848 -24.32 -18.30 -11.71
C LYS A 848 -23.79 -18.90 -10.41
N ASP A 849 -22.47 -18.87 -10.22
CA ASP A 849 -21.82 -19.37 -9.00
C ASP A 849 -22.09 -18.47 -7.77
N ALA A 850 -21.63 -18.89 -6.59
CA ALA A 850 -21.80 -18.14 -5.34
C ALA A 850 -21.02 -16.81 -5.29
N ASN A 851 -20.02 -16.63 -6.17
CA ASN A 851 -19.23 -15.40 -6.31
C ASN A 851 -19.83 -14.43 -7.35
N GLY A 852 -20.87 -14.83 -8.08
CA GLY A 852 -21.51 -14.00 -9.10
C GLY A 852 -20.95 -14.15 -10.51
N THR A 853 -20.18 -15.20 -10.81
CA THR A 853 -19.55 -15.43 -12.13
C THR A 853 -20.09 -16.68 -12.84
N TRP A 854 -19.63 -16.91 -14.08
CA TRP A 854 -20.02 -18.03 -14.94
C TRP A 854 -18.84 -18.97 -15.26
N HIS A 855 -17.97 -19.19 -14.28
CA HIS A 855 -16.79 -20.06 -14.31
C HIS A 855 -15.65 -19.64 -15.26
N SER A 856 -15.93 -19.32 -16.52
CA SER A 856 -14.91 -18.81 -17.47
C SER A 856 -15.12 -17.34 -17.82
N THR A 857 -14.05 -16.75 -18.35
CA THR A 857 -14.01 -15.35 -18.81
C THR A 857 -15.09 -15.05 -19.85
N GLN A 858 -15.13 -15.82 -20.94
CA GLN A 858 -16.07 -15.56 -22.04
C GLN A 858 -17.50 -15.79 -21.61
N ALA A 859 -17.77 -16.90 -20.89
CA ALA A 859 -19.10 -17.17 -20.35
C ALA A 859 -19.58 -16.01 -19.46
N THR A 860 -18.71 -15.46 -18.61
CA THR A 860 -19.02 -14.30 -17.75
C THR A 860 -19.28 -13.03 -18.58
N ILE A 861 -18.39 -12.67 -19.50
CA ILE A 861 -18.53 -11.47 -20.35
C ILE A 861 -19.80 -11.53 -21.21
N LEU A 862 -20.09 -12.68 -21.81
CA LEU A 862 -21.24 -12.88 -22.69
C LEU A 862 -22.54 -12.98 -21.88
N ALA A 863 -22.54 -13.64 -20.72
CA ALA A 863 -23.70 -13.67 -19.83
C ALA A 863 -24.04 -12.27 -19.33
N LEU A 864 -23.04 -11.49 -18.90
CA LEU A 864 -23.22 -10.07 -18.58
C LEU A 864 -23.79 -9.31 -19.78
N LYS A 865 -23.22 -9.41 -20.99
CA LYS A 865 -23.77 -8.75 -22.18
C LYS A 865 -25.23 -9.11 -22.48
N ALA A 866 -25.63 -10.37 -22.31
CA ALA A 866 -27.01 -10.81 -22.50
C ALA A 866 -27.94 -10.25 -21.40
N LEU A 867 -27.52 -10.33 -20.14
CA LEU A 867 -28.25 -9.80 -18.97
C LEU A 867 -28.46 -8.28 -19.08
N LEU A 868 -27.40 -7.52 -19.36
CA LEU A 868 -27.44 -6.07 -19.55
C LEU A 868 -28.35 -5.64 -20.71
N LEU A 869 -28.36 -6.40 -21.81
CA LEU A 869 -29.25 -6.16 -22.94
C LEU A 869 -30.72 -6.44 -22.60
N SER A 870 -31.00 -7.35 -21.66
CA SER A 870 -32.37 -7.62 -21.19
C SER A 870 -32.94 -6.48 -20.35
N VAL A 871 -32.13 -5.86 -19.48
CA VAL A 871 -32.54 -4.72 -18.64
C VAL A 871 -32.95 -3.52 -19.48
N THR A 872 -32.10 -3.14 -20.44
CA THR A 872 -32.32 -1.98 -21.32
C THR A 872 -33.53 -2.11 -22.24
N ALA A 873 -34.05 -3.32 -22.45
CA ALA A 873 -35.26 -3.59 -23.24
C ALA A 873 -36.56 -3.58 -22.40
N GLY A 874 -36.48 -3.79 -21.08
CA GLY A 874 -37.64 -4.00 -20.21
C GLY A 874 -37.92 -2.90 -19.19
N GLY A 875 -36.87 -2.36 -18.55
CA GLY A 875 -36.98 -1.50 -17.37
C GLY A 875 -37.39 -2.27 -16.11
N GLU A 876 -36.51 -2.35 -15.12
CA GLU A 876 -36.80 -3.09 -13.88
C GLU A 876 -37.39 -2.17 -12.81
N GLN A 877 -38.57 -2.54 -12.30
CA GLN A 877 -39.14 -2.03 -11.05
C GLN A 877 -39.78 -3.21 -10.32
N SER A 878 -39.43 -3.36 -9.04
CA SER A 878 -39.94 -4.40 -8.16
C SER A 878 -40.41 -3.77 -6.84
N ASP A 879 -41.60 -4.12 -6.40
CA ASP A 879 -42.24 -3.70 -5.14
C ASP A 879 -42.90 -4.94 -4.52
N ALA A 880 -42.19 -5.60 -3.61
CA ALA A 880 -42.56 -6.92 -3.12
C ALA A 880 -41.96 -7.26 -1.75
N GLU A 881 -42.74 -7.94 -0.91
CA GLU A 881 -42.26 -8.57 0.31
C GLU A 881 -41.94 -10.06 0.04
N VAL A 882 -40.73 -10.48 0.40
CA VAL A 882 -40.29 -11.88 0.34
C VAL A 882 -40.12 -12.42 1.76
N THR A 883 -40.90 -13.43 2.10
CA THR A 883 -40.81 -14.14 3.38
C THR A 883 -40.10 -15.48 3.19
N VAL A 884 -38.97 -15.67 3.87
CA VAL A 884 -38.19 -16.91 3.87
C VAL A 884 -38.41 -17.64 5.20
N THR A 885 -38.88 -18.88 5.14
CA THR A 885 -39.13 -19.73 6.31
C THR A 885 -38.37 -21.04 6.20
N VAL A 886 -37.57 -21.37 7.21
CA VAL A 886 -36.89 -22.66 7.34
C VAL A 886 -37.63 -23.55 8.34
N ASP A 887 -37.97 -24.77 7.91
CA ASP A 887 -38.70 -25.83 8.63
C ASP A 887 -40.03 -25.40 9.27
N GLY A 888 -40.72 -24.43 8.65
CA GLY A 888 -42.01 -23.91 9.13
C GLY A 888 -41.95 -23.15 10.46
N GLY A 889 -40.76 -22.86 11.00
CA GLY A 889 -40.58 -22.24 12.32
C GLY A 889 -39.62 -21.06 12.38
N ARG A 890 -38.63 -21.00 11.47
CA ARG A 890 -37.61 -19.93 11.44
C ARG A 890 -37.88 -19.00 10.27
N THR A 891 -38.65 -17.94 10.52
CA THR A 891 -39.07 -17.00 9.48
C THR A 891 -38.32 -15.67 9.54
N ARG A 892 -37.87 -15.17 8.38
CA ARG A 892 -37.37 -13.81 8.18
C ARG A 892 -38.01 -13.23 6.91
N ALA A 893 -38.24 -11.93 6.86
CA ALA A 893 -38.84 -11.26 5.71
C ALA A 893 -37.98 -10.07 5.26
N VAL A 894 -38.04 -9.75 3.97
CA VAL A 894 -37.42 -8.58 3.38
C VAL A 894 -38.42 -7.86 2.47
N THR A 895 -38.41 -6.54 2.52
CA THR A 895 -39.19 -5.68 1.62
C THR A 895 -38.30 -5.09 0.54
N VAL A 896 -38.63 -5.40 -0.71
CA VAL A 896 -38.08 -4.82 -1.92
C VAL A 896 -38.95 -3.64 -2.34
N THR A 897 -38.35 -2.50 -2.65
CA THR A 897 -39.03 -1.29 -3.14
C THR A 897 -38.30 -0.71 -4.35
N PRO A 898 -38.92 0.22 -5.10
CA PRO A 898 -38.25 0.91 -6.22
C PRO A 898 -36.98 1.71 -5.84
N GLU A 899 -36.71 1.91 -4.55
CA GLU A 899 -35.52 2.58 -4.02
C GLU A 899 -34.40 1.62 -3.58
N ASN A 900 -34.61 0.30 -3.57
CA ASN A 900 -33.59 -0.69 -3.17
C ASN A 900 -33.48 -1.92 -4.11
N TYR A 901 -34.14 -1.88 -5.27
CA TYR A 901 -34.17 -2.97 -6.26
C TYR A 901 -32.79 -3.32 -6.88
N ASP A 902 -31.81 -2.44 -6.70
CA ASP A 902 -30.43 -2.63 -7.11
C ASP A 902 -29.56 -3.36 -6.07
N VAL A 903 -30.05 -3.50 -4.84
CA VAL A 903 -29.31 -4.14 -3.74
C VAL A 903 -29.81 -5.56 -3.51
N VAL A 904 -28.88 -6.51 -3.56
CA VAL A 904 -29.12 -7.91 -3.15
C VAL A 904 -29.49 -7.98 -1.67
N GLN A 905 -30.50 -8.79 -1.33
CA GLN A 905 -30.98 -8.94 0.04
C GLN A 905 -30.56 -10.32 0.58
N ILE A 906 -29.76 -10.35 1.65
CA ILE A 906 -29.12 -11.58 2.16
C ILE A 906 -29.71 -11.98 3.52
N LEU A 907 -30.10 -13.25 3.65
CA LEU A 907 -30.64 -13.86 4.87
C LEU A 907 -29.89 -15.15 5.20
N THR A 908 -29.06 -15.13 6.27
CA THR A 908 -28.28 -16.31 6.69
C THR A 908 -28.87 -16.99 7.92
N PHE A 909 -29.04 -18.30 7.86
CA PHE A 909 -29.50 -19.17 8.93
C PHE A 909 -28.36 -20.10 9.34
N ASP A 910 -27.76 -19.87 10.51
CA ASP A 910 -26.54 -20.54 10.99
C ASP A 910 -26.82 -21.69 11.97
N ASP A 911 -28.10 -21.90 12.32
CA ASP A 911 -28.57 -22.93 13.26
C ASP A 911 -29.06 -24.19 12.53
N ILE A 912 -28.39 -24.56 11.44
CA ILE A 912 -28.73 -25.73 10.62
C ILE A 912 -28.19 -27.01 11.26
N THR A 913 -29.04 -28.03 11.30
CA THR A 913 -28.72 -29.34 11.89
C THR A 913 -28.45 -30.38 10.79
N PRO A 914 -27.99 -31.59 11.11
CA PRO A 914 -28.06 -32.68 10.16
C PRO A 914 -29.51 -33.03 9.81
N GLY A 915 -29.71 -33.51 8.59
CA GLY A 915 -30.99 -33.97 8.08
C GLY A 915 -31.54 -33.13 6.92
N ARG A 916 -32.82 -33.36 6.63
CA ARG A 916 -33.55 -32.70 5.54
C ARG A 916 -34.20 -31.41 6.04
N HIS A 917 -33.86 -30.29 5.41
CA HIS A 917 -34.43 -28.98 5.69
C HIS A 917 -35.35 -28.51 4.56
N GLU A 918 -36.48 -27.90 4.92
CA GLU A 918 -37.42 -27.29 3.97
C GLU A 918 -37.33 -25.77 4.05
N ILE A 919 -37.09 -25.13 2.90
CA ILE A 919 -36.89 -23.69 2.75
C ILE A 919 -38.02 -23.17 1.87
N GLU A 920 -38.95 -22.45 2.48
CA GLU A 920 -40.08 -21.83 1.82
C GLU A 920 -39.79 -20.35 1.56
N LEU A 921 -39.94 -19.91 0.32
CA LEU A 921 -39.86 -18.50 -0.08
C LEU A 921 -41.24 -18.09 -0.64
N ALA A 922 -41.95 -17.25 0.10
CA ALA A 922 -43.25 -16.71 -0.31
C ALA A 922 -43.10 -15.25 -0.74
N VAL A 923 -43.72 -14.88 -1.87
CA VAL A 923 -43.62 -13.53 -2.46
C VAL A 923 -44.99 -12.87 -2.49
N VAL A 924 -45.07 -11.64 -2.01
CA VAL A 924 -46.28 -10.80 -2.05
C VAL A 924 -45.92 -9.44 -2.67
N GLY A 925 -46.38 -9.17 -3.89
CA GLY A 925 -46.12 -7.92 -4.61
C GLY A 925 -45.98 -8.11 -6.11
N GLU A 926 -45.37 -7.14 -6.78
CA GLU A 926 -45.08 -7.15 -8.22
C GLU A 926 -43.55 -7.03 -8.44
N GLY A 927 -42.98 -7.89 -9.29
CA GLY A 927 -41.54 -7.88 -9.59
C GLY A 927 -41.05 -9.21 -10.14
N ALA A 928 -40.00 -9.18 -10.98
CA ALA A 928 -39.43 -10.38 -11.60
C ALA A 928 -38.31 -11.02 -10.75
N LEU A 929 -38.54 -11.09 -9.44
CA LEU A 929 -37.53 -11.46 -8.43
C LEU A 929 -36.86 -12.81 -8.75
N THR A 930 -35.55 -12.87 -8.53
CA THR A 930 -34.79 -14.13 -8.53
C THR A 930 -34.19 -14.36 -7.14
N ALA A 931 -33.80 -15.59 -6.84
CA ALA A 931 -33.15 -15.93 -5.58
C ALA A 931 -32.05 -16.98 -5.79
N GLN A 932 -31.08 -16.99 -4.88
CA GLN A 932 -30.09 -18.04 -4.69
C GLN A 932 -30.27 -18.58 -3.26
N VAL A 933 -30.36 -19.90 -3.13
CA VAL A 933 -30.43 -20.63 -1.87
C VAL A 933 -29.20 -21.52 -1.82
N THR A 934 -28.28 -21.19 -0.94
CA THR A 934 -26.94 -21.78 -0.86
C THR A 934 -26.74 -22.38 0.51
N ALA A 935 -26.46 -23.68 0.56
CA ALA A 935 -26.23 -24.44 1.77
C ALA A 935 -24.76 -24.86 1.85
N ASN A 936 -24.04 -24.29 2.82
CA ASN A 936 -22.62 -24.61 3.04
C ASN A 936 -22.53 -25.45 4.31
N TYR A 937 -21.81 -26.56 4.23
CA TYR A 937 -21.52 -27.41 5.38
C TYR A 937 -20.13 -28.00 5.29
N TYR A 938 -19.54 -28.29 6.45
CA TYR A 938 -18.19 -28.86 6.52
C TYR A 938 -18.26 -30.33 6.96
N LEU A 939 -17.58 -31.21 6.21
CA LEU A 939 -17.36 -32.60 6.61
C LEU A 939 -15.91 -32.77 7.11
N PRO A 940 -15.66 -33.54 8.19
CA PRO A 940 -14.31 -33.84 8.63
C PRO A 940 -13.49 -34.47 7.51
N TRP A 941 -12.24 -34.03 7.32
CA TRP A 941 -11.30 -34.63 6.38
C TRP A 941 -11.11 -36.15 6.59
N GLN A 942 -11.22 -36.59 7.84
CA GLN A 942 -11.13 -38.00 8.23
C GLN A 942 -12.40 -38.75 7.85
N GLY A 943 -12.30 -39.61 6.82
CA GLY A 943 -13.40 -40.48 6.40
C GLY A 943 -14.09 -40.05 5.11
N LEU A 944 -13.75 -38.88 4.57
CA LEU A 944 -13.90 -38.63 3.14
C LEU A 944 -13.08 -39.68 2.37
N PRO A 945 -13.58 -40.21 1.24
CA PRO A 945 -12.71 -40.95 0.34
C PRO A 945 -11.58 -40.00 -0.11
N PRO A 946 -10.32 -40.47 -0.20
CA PRO A 946 -9.30 -39.68 -0.89
C PRO A 946 -9.80 -39.38 -2.31
N SER A 947 -9.47 -38.20 -2.84
CA SER A 947 -9.68 -37.82 -4.25
C SER A 947 -9.34 -39.04 -5.11
N THR A 948 -10.34 -39.62 -5.77
CA THR A 948 -10.33 -41.09 -6.00
C THR A 948 -9.41 -41.57 -7.13
N GLY A 949 -8.45 -40.74 -7.58
CA GLY A 949 -7.69 -40.94 -8.82
C GLY A 949 -8.60 -40.99 -10.05
N ARG A 950 -9.76 -40.32 -9.95
CA ARG A 950 -10.83 -40.23 -10.97
C ARG A 950 -11.21 -38.79 -11.29
N GLU A 951 -10.67 -37.83 -10.55
CA GLU A 951 -10.63 -36.44 -11.00
C GLU A 951 -9.63 -36.38 -12.16
N ALA A 952 -9.95 -35.59 -13.19
CA ALA A 952 -9.14 -35.54 -14.41
C ALA A 952 -7.74 -34.97 -14.13
N LEU A 953 -7.64 -34.05 -13.15
CA LEU A 953 -6.39 -33.63 -12.52
C LEU A 953 -6.18 -34.37 -11.18
N ASP A 954 -4.95 -34.31 -10.68
CA ASP A 954 -4.54 -34.80 -9.34
C ASP A 954 -3.37 -33.96 -8.82
N ILE A 955 -3.25 -33.82 -7.49
CA ILE A 955 -2.23 -33.02 -6.80
C ILE A 955 -1.72 -33.74 -5.55
N ASP A 956 -0.40 -33.88 -5.43
CA ASP A 956 0.32 -34.47 -4.29
C ASP A 956 1.25 -33.40 -3.69
N VAL A 957 1.09 -33.09 -2.39
CA VAL A 957 1.85 -32.06 -1.68
C VAL A 957 2.60 -32.67 -0.49
N VAL A 958 3.88 -32.99 -0.70
CA VAL A 958 4.71 -33.70 0.28
C VAL A 958 5.62 -32.73 1.03
N TYR A 959 5.49 -32.71 2.35
CA TYR A 959 6.35 -31.99 3.29
C TYR A 959 7.46 -32.92 3.76
N ASP A 960 8.72 -32.46 3.73
CA ASP A 960 9.88 -33.27 4.16
C ASP A 960 9.88 -33.58 5.67
N ARG A 961 9.23 -32.71 6.47
CA ARG A 961 8.95 -32.87 7.90
C ARG A 961 7.77 -32.03 8.34
N THR A 962 7.02 -32.54 9.32
CA THR A 962 5.89 -31.84 9.96
C THR A 962 6.17 -31.35 11.38
N ALA A 963 7.29 -31.77 11.98
CA ALA A 963 7.77 -31.29 13.27
C ALA A 963 9.04 -30.45 13.09
N LEU A 964 9.03 -29.23 13.64
CA LEU A 964 9.95 -28.13 13.35
C LEU A 964 10.32 -27.38 14.64
N GLN A 965 11.41 -26.60 14.59
CA GLN A 965 11.73 -25.57 15.58
C GLN A 965 11.57 -24.16 14.98
N VAL A 966 11.60 -23.10 15.79
CA VAL A 966 11.62 -21.72 15.26
C VAL A 966 12.85 -21.50 14.35
N GLU A 967 12.66 -20.79 13.24
CA GLU A 967 13.61 -20.59 12.12
C GLU A 967 14.01 -21.86 11.33
N ASP A 968 13.42 -23.04 11.58
CA ASP A 968 13.59 -24.19 10.67
C ASP A 968 13.01 -23.92 9.27
N LEU A 969 13.62 -24.57 8.27
CA LEU A 969 13.12 -24.62 6.89
C LEU A 969 12.43 -25.95 6.63
N VAL A 970 11.16 -25.92 6.20
CA VAL A 970 10.45 -27.11 5.66
C VAL A 970 10.53 -27.10 4.14
N GLY A 971 10.94 -28.22 3.56
CA GLY A 971 10.96 -28.45 2.13
C GLY A 971 9.62 -29.03 1.67
N ILE A 972 9.02 -28.42 0.66
CA ILE A 972 7.72 -28.83 0.11
C ILE A 972 7.91 -29.22 -1.34
N LYS A 973 7.45 -30.41 -1.68
CA LYS A 973 7.47 -30.96 -3.03
C LYS A 973 6.04 -31.13 -3.52
N VAL A 974 5.70 -30.45 -4.60
CA VAL A 974 4.39 -30.50 -5.24
C VAL A 974 4.50 -31.30 -6.53
N THR A 975 3.56 -32.22 -6.76
CA THR A 975 3.42 -32.94 -8.03
C THR A 975 1.99 -32.81 -8.52
N VAL A 976 1.81 -32.39 -9.78
CA VAL A 976 0.49 -32.29 -10.43
C VAL A 976 0.44 -33.28 -11.60
N THR A 977 -0.65 -34.03 -11.73
CA THR A 977 -0.81 -35.08 -12.74
C THR A 977 -2.12 -34.89 -13.51
N LEU A 978 -2.07 -35.10 -14.83
CA LEU A 978 -3.28 -35.23 -15.66
C LEU A 978 -3.60 -36.72 -15.89
N ASN A 979 -4.70 -37.18 -15.28
CA ASN A 979 -5.16 -38.56 -15.30
C ASN A 979 -5.91 -38.93 -16.59
N GLU A 980 -6.51 -37.96 -17.27
CA GLU A 980 -7.26 -38.17 -18.52
C GLU A 980 -6.40 -37.93 -19.78
N PRO A 981 -6.62 -38.68 -20.88
CA PRO A 981 -5.87 -38.49 -22.12
C PRO A 981 -6.07 -37.10 -22.73
N GLY A 982 -4.98 -36.36 -22.91
CA GLY A 982 -4.98 -35.03 -23.50
C GLY A 982 -3.86 -34.17 -22.94
N THR A 983 -4.06 -32.87 -23.00
CA THR A 983 -3.18 -31.84 -22.43
C THR A 983 -4.08 -30.79 -21.78
N VAL A 984 -3.75 -30.33 -20.58
CA VAL A 984 -4.32 -29.09 -20.02
C VAL A 984 -3.34 -27.97 -20.35
N GLU A 985 -3.75 -27.07 -21.25
CA GLU A 985 -2.89 -25.98 -21.74
C GLU A 985 -2.44 -25.05 -20.62
N TRP A 986 -3.35 -24.72 -19.70
CA TRP A 986 -3.10 -23.88 -18.53
C TRP A 986 -3.75 -24.47 -17.29
N ALA A 987 -2.95 -24.76 -16.26
CA ALA A 987 -3.44 -25.18 -14.96
C ALA A 987 -2.94 -24.22 -13.87
N LEU A 988 -3.79 -23.95 -12.89
CA LEU A 988 -3.46 -23.13 -11.72
C LEU A 988 -3.38 -24.04 -10.49
N VAL A 989 -2.30 -23.90 -9.74
CA VAL A 989 -2.06 -24.62 -8.49
C VAL A 989 -2.07 -23.62 -7.35
N ASP A 990 -2.91 -23.86 -6.36
CA ASP A 990 -3.10 -23.02 -5.18
C ASP A 990 -2.62 -23.81 -3.95
N LEU A 991 -1.57 -23.30 -3.30
CA LEU A 991 -0.85 -24.00 -2.24
C LEU A 991 -0.98 -23.24 -0.91
N GLY A 992 -1.51 -23.91 0.11
CA GLY A 992 -1.74 -23.29 1.41
C GLY A 992 -0.47 -22.83 2.14
N ILE A 993 -0.52 -21.64 2.73
CA ILE A 993 0.46 -21.12 3.68
C ILE A 993 -0.14 -21.20 5.10
N PRO A 994 0.43 -22.01 6.00
CA PRO A 994 0.01 -22.09 7.40
C PRO A 994 0.38 -20.82 8.18
N PRO A 995 -0.37 -20.46 9.24
CA PRO A 995 -0.05 -19.32 10.09
C PRO A 995 1.33 -19.51 10.75
N GLY A 996 2.14 -18.45 10.79
CA GLY A 996 3.48 -18.47 11.37
C GLY A 996 4.61 -18.94 10.45
N PHE A 997 4.35 -19.00 9.14
CA PHE A 997 5.34 -19.37 8.13
C PHE A 997 5.58 -18.24 7.12
N THR A 998 6.82 -18.15 6.62
CA THR A 998 7.21 -17.24 5.54
C THR A 998 7.67 -18.05 4.33
N VAL A 999 7.15 -17.73 3.14
CA VAL A 999 7.54 -18.40 1.87
C VAL A 999 8.95 -17.98 1.45
N LEU A 1000 9.74 -18.94 0.97
CA LEU A 1000 11.05 -18.72 0.38
C LEU A 1000 10.98 -19.05 -1.14
N PRO A 1001 10.81 -18.05 -2.01
CA PRO A 1001 10.48 -18.25 -3.43
C PRO A 1001 11.65 -18.71 -4.30
N GLN A 1002 12.89 -18.72 -3.80
CA GLN A 1002 14.11 -18.87 -4.64
C GLN A 1002 14.15 -20.16 -5.46
N ALA A 1003 13.51 -21.23 -4.98
CA ALA A 1003 13.40 -22.50 -5.71
C ALA A 1003 12.37 -22.43 -6.86
N LEU A 1004 11.27 -21.69 -6.67
CA LEU A 1004 10.27 -21.43 -7.72
C LEU A 1004 10.85 -20.50 -8.79
N GLU A 1005 11.52 -19.43 -8.38
CA GLU A 1005 12.23 -18.49 -9.26
C GLU A 1005 13.24 -19.25 -10.15
N ALA A 1006 14.14 -20.03 -9.55
CA ALA A 1006 15.14 -20.82 -10.27
C ALA A 1006 14.53 -21.96 -11.12
N ARG A 1007 13.31 -22.41 -10.82
CA ARG A 1007 12.56 -23.37 -11.65
C ARG A 1007 11.97 -22.66 -12.88
N ILE A 1008 11.35 -21.50 -12.69
CA ILE A 1008 10.78 -20.69 -13.78
C ILE A 1008 11.88 -20.24 -14.74
N GLU A 1009 13.03 -19.74 -14.25
CA GLU A 1009 14.16 -19.38 -15.12
C GLU A 1009 14.62 -20.55 -16.02
N ARG A 1010 14.58 -21.78 -15.49
CA ARG A 1010 14.93 -22.99 -16.24
C ARG A 1010 13.87 -23.33 -17.29
N ASP A 1011 12.60 -23.26 -16.94
CA ASP A 1011 11.49 -23.63 -17.81
C ASP A 1011 11.23 -22.58 -18.91
N LEU A 1012 11.55 -21.31 -18.64
CA LEU A 1012 11.61 -20.22 -19.63
C LEU A 1012 12.80 -20.35 -20.58
N ALA A 1013 13.89 -21.02 -20.17
CA ALA A 1013 15.03 -21.32 -21.03
C ALA A 1013 14.85 -22.57 -21.92
N LEU A 1014 13.72 -23.29 -21.79
CA LEU A 1014 13.38 -24.41 -22.66
C LEU A 1014 13.00 -23.91 -24.07
N PRO A 1015 13.27 -24.68 -25.14
CA PRO A 1015 12.82 -24.37 -26.49
C PRO A 1015 11.31 -24.11 -26.56
N VAL A 1016 10.87 -23.28 -27.50
CA VAL A 1016 9.43 -22.99 -27.70
C VAL A 1016 8.66 -24.28 -27.99
N ASP A 1017 9.24 -25.20 -28.76
CA ASP A 1017 8.72 -26.51 -29.16
C ASP A 1017 8.93 -27.65 -28.12
N TYR A 1018 9.30 -27.33 -26.87
CA TYR A 1018 9.38 -28.34 -25.81
C TYR A 1018 7.98 -28.86 -25.43
N ALA A 1019 7.77 -30.17 -25.60
CA ALA A 1019 6.45 -30.81 -25.53
C ALA A 1019 5.95 -31.18 -24.11
N GLY A 1020 6.76 -30.98 -23.06
CA GLY A 1020 6.38 -31.28 -21.69
C GLY A 1020 5.93 -30.04 -20.90
N GLY A 1021 5.27 -30.26 -19.77
CA GLY A 1021 4.75 -29.19 -18.92
C GLY A 1021 5.83 -28.28 -18.31
N ARG A 1022 5.45 -27.04 -18.00
CA ARG A 1022 6.35 -25.95 -17.56
C ARG A 1022 5.76 -25.13 -16.42
N LEU A 1023 6.58 -24.69 -15.47
CA LEU A 1023 6.24 -23.59 -14.56
C LEU A 1023 6.46 -22.25 -15.29
N LYS A 1024 5.47 -21.34 -15.25
CA LYS A 1024 5.56 -20.02 -15.91
C LYS A 1024 5.68 -18.85 -14.95
N LYS A 1025 4.91 -18.89 -13.86
CA LYS A 1025 4.80 -17.78 -12.89
C LYS A 1025 4.39 -18.36 -11.54
N PHE A 1026 4.71 -17.65 -10.46
CA PHE A 1026 3.98 -17.76 -9.20
C PHE A 1026 3.57 -16.37 -8.70
N GLU A 1027 2.59 -16.34 -7.81
CA GLU A 1027 2.15 -15.17 -7.06
C GLU A 1027 2.04 -15.55 -5.58
N LEU A 1028 2.28 -14.60 -4.69
CA LEU A 1028 2.23 -14.80 -3.23
C LEU A 1028 1.10 -13.95 -2.66
N THR A 1029 0.20 -14.57 -1.90
CA THR A 1029 -0.79 -13.88 -1.08
C THR A 1029 -0.48 -14.11 0.41
N GLY A 1030 -1.26 -13.50 1.31
CA GLY A 1030 -1.09 -13.71 2.76
C GLY A 1030 -1.39 -15.13 3.25
N ARG A 1031 -2.01 -15.99 2.42
CA ARG A 1031 -2.38 -17.38 2.79
C ARG A 1031 -2.09 -18.43 1.73
N GLN A 1032 -1.68 -18.05 0.52
CA GLN A 1032 -1.54 -18.97 -0.61
C GLN A 1032 -0.31 -18.64 -1.48
N VAL A 1033 0.26 -19.68 -2.10
CA VAL A 1033 1.17 -19.56 -3.24
C VAL A 1033 0.43 -20.05 -4.48
N LEU A 1034 0.12 -19.13 -5.39
CA LEU A 1034 -0.52 -19.46 -6.68
C LEU A 1034 0.57 -19.74 -7.71
N VAL A 1035 0.53 -20.87 -8.40
CA VAL A 1035 1.56 -21.31 -9.36
C VAL A 1035 0.90 -21.66 -10.70
N TYR A 1036 1.37 -21.02 -11.76
CA TYR A 1036 0.83 -21.16 -13.11
C TYR A 1036 1.65 -22.18 -13.91
N LEU A 1037 0.97 -23.24 -14.36
CA LEU A 1037 1.53 -24.31 -15.18
C LEU A 1037 1.05 -24.16 -16.63
N GLN A 1038 1.92 -24.45 -17.58
CA GLN A 1038 1.56 -24.60 -19.00
C GLN A 1038 1.83 -26.04 -19.47
N ASP A 1039 1.04 -26.51 -20.44
CA ASP A 1039 1.25 -27.74 -21.22
C ASP A 1039 1.31 -29.03 -20.36
N LEU A 1040 0.41 -29.18 -19.39
CA LEU A 1040 0.39 -30.37 -18.53
C LEU A 1040 -0.13 -31.58 -19.34
N GLN A 1041 0.80 -32.49 -19.69
CA GLN A 1041 0.53 -33.65 -20.53
C GLN A 1041 -0.01 -34.85 -19.73
N HIS A 1042 -0.91 -35.61 -20.36
CA HIS A 1042 -1.36 -36.89 -19.81
C HIS A 1042 -0.21 -37.87 -19.61
N GLY A 1043 -0.09 -38.41 -18.39
CA GLY A 1043 0.93 -39.40 -18.04
C GLY A 1043 2.35 -38.82 -17.84
N GLU A 1044 2.54 -37.51 -17.90
CA GLU A 1044 3.79 -36.82 -17.55
C GLU A 1044 3.59 -35.87 -16.35
N PRO A 1045 3.66 -36.35 -15.10
CA PRO A 1045 3.48 -35.52 -13.91
C PRO A 1045 4.50 -34.38 -13.83
N LEU A 1046 4.02 -33.17 -13.52
CA LEU A 1046 4.88 -32.01 -13.29
C LEU A 1046 5.19 -31.86 -11.80
N THR A 1047 6.46 -32.04 -11.44
CA THR A 1047 6.93 -31.83 -10.06
C THR A 1047 7.74 -30.54 -9.93
N PHE A 1048 7.52 -29.79 -8.84
CA PHE A 1048 8.35 -28.64 -8.42
C PHE A 1048 8.50 -28.59 -6.90
N GLU A 1049 9.42 -27.74 -6.41
CA GLU A 1049 9.78 -27.66 -4.99
C GLU A 1049 9.89 -26.20 -4.54
N TYR A 1050 9.50 -25.93 -3.28
CA TYR A 1050 9.69 -24.65 -2.60
C TYR A 1050 9.93 -24.87 -1.10
N GLN A 1051 10.17 -23.79 -0.35
CA GLN A 1051 10.41 -23.87 1.09
C GLN A 1051 9.57 -22.85 1.86
N LEU A 1052 9.20 -23.23 3.09
CA LEU A 1052 8.70 -22.29 4.09
C LEU A 1052 9.69 -22.20 5.25
N ARG A 1053 9.73 -21.06 5.92
CA ARG A 1053 10.42 -20.87 7.20
C ARG A 1053 9.41 -20.71 8.34
N ALA A 1054 9.56 -21.50 9.40
CA ALA A 1054 8.80 -21.34 10.63
C ALA A 1054 9.28 -20.10 11.42
N ARG A 1055 8.37 -19.25 11.89
CA ARG A 1055 8.70 -17.94 12.51
C ARG A 1055 8.34 -17.84 13.99
N PHE A 1056 7.35 -18.61 14.45
CA PHE A 1056 6.95 -18.66 15.86
C PHE A 1056 6.37 -20.05 16.21
N PRO A 1057 6.32 -20.43 17.51
CA PRO A 1057 5.73 -21.69 17.92
C PRO A 1057 4.24 -21.74 17.57
N VAL A 1058 3.86 -22.80 16.87
CA VAL A 1058 2.51 -22.97 16.33
C VAL A 1058 2.25 -24.44 16.07
N LYS A 1059 1.03 -24.90 16.32
CA LYS A 1059 0.54 -26.18 15.81
C LYS A 1059 -0.74 -25.90 15.04
N ALA A 1060 -0.62 -25.78 13.72
CA ALA A 1060 -1.72 -25.37 12.87
C ALA A 1060 -1.89 -26.29 11.67
N GLN A 1061 -3.12 -26.31 11.16
CA GLN A 1061 -3.46 -26.94 9.90
C GLN A 1061 -3.04 -26.05 8.73
N VAL A 1062 -2.38 -26.62 7.72
CA VAL A 1062 -2.11 -25.94 6.45
C VAL A 1062 -3.43 -25.82 5.68
N PRO A 1063 -3.77 -24.67 5.05
CA PRO A 1063 -4.91 -24.61 4.15
C PRO A 1063 -4.86 -25.70 3.07
N ALA A 1064 -6.02 -26.24 2.68
CA ALA A 1064 -6.10 -27.22 1.60
C ALA A 1064 -5.42 -26.69 0.34
N SER A 1065 -4.76 -27.58 -0.40
CA SER A 1065 -4.05 -27.22 -1.65
C SER A 1065 -4.79 -27.83 -2.83
N GLN A 1066 -4.92 -27.11 -3.93
CA GLN A 1066 -5.73 -27.52 -5.07
C GLN A 1066 -5.03 -27.26 -6.40
N ALA A 1067 -5.39 -28.02 -7.43
CA ALA A 1067 -4.96 -27.80 -8.81
C ALA A 1067 -6.18 -27.88 -9.73
N TYR A 1068 -6.32 -26.94 -10.67
CA TYR A 1068 -7.47 -26.88 -11.58
C TYR A 1068 -7.09 -26.37 -12.98
N ASP A 1069 -7.86 -26.79 -13.98
CA ASP A 1069 -7.80 -26.24 -15.34
C ASP A 1069 -8.30 -24.78 -15.30
N TYR A 1070 -7.53 -23.87 -15.88
CA TYR A 1070 -7.84 -22.44 -15.93
C TYR A 1070 -9.09 -22.13 -16.76
N TYR A 1071 -9.35 -22.88 -17.84
CA TYR A 1071 -10.51 -22.68 -18.72
C TYR A 1071 -11.73 -23.50 -18.30
N ASN A 1072 -11.51 -24.62 -17.59
CA ASN A 1072 -12.56 -25.52 -17.13
C ASN A 1072 -12.43 -25.78 -15.60
N PRO A 1073 -12.70 -24.80 -14.70
CA PRO A 1073 -12.40 -24.93 -13.26
C PRO A 1073 -13.16 -26.04 -12.50
N THR A 1074 -14.17 -26.65 -13.13
CA THR A 1074 -14.83 -27.88 -12.67
C THR A 1074 -13.89 -29.10 -12.74
N THR A 1075 -12.92 -29.08 -13.66
CA THR A 1075 -11.78 -29.99 -13.72
C THR A 1075 -10.75 -29.55 -12.68
N ARG A 1076 -10.86 -30.14 -11.48
CA ARG A 1076 -9.99 -29.81 -10.33
C ARG A 1076 -9.68 -31.03 -9.47
N ALA A 1077 -8.61 -30.91 -8.69
CA ALA A 1077 -8.25 -31.79 -7.59
C ALA A 1077 -7.88 -30.98 -6.35
N GLU A 1078 -8.04 -31.59 -5.17
CA GLU A 1078 -7.83 -30.94 -3.88
C GLU A 1078 -7.20 -31.94 -2.91
N GLU A 1079 -6.01 -31.62 -2.41
CA GLU A 1079 -5.26 -32.44 -1.45
C GLU A 1079 -5.57 -32.03 -0.02
N ALA A 1080 -5.67 -33.04 0.84
CA ALA A 1080 -6.08 -32.87 2.23
C ALA A 1080 -5.04 -32.07 3.05
N PRO A 1081 -5.49 -31.17 3.93
CA PRO A 1081 -4.64 -30.48 4.89
C PRO A 1081 -3.73 -31.39 5.73
N VAL A 1082 -2.50 -30.92 5.96
CA VAL A 1082 -1.57 -31.50 6.94
C VAL A 1082 -1.43 -30.59 8.16
N TRP A 1083 -1.05 -31.18 9.29
CA TRP A 1083 -0.68 -30.44 10.50
C TRP A 1083 0.82 -30.20 10.53
N LEU A 1084 1.24 -28.96 10.77
CA LEU A 1084 2.63 -28.61 11.11
C LEU A 1084 2.72 -28.21 12.59
N GLU A 1085 3.73 -28.71 13.29
CA GLU A 1085 4.05 -28.36 14.68
C GLU A 1085 5.45 -27.74 14.75
N VAL A 1086 5.51 -26.49 15.21
CA VAL A 1086 6.71 -25.70 15.47
C VAL A 1086 6.87 -25.54 16.98
N GLN A 1087 8.01 -25.96 17.50
CA GLN A 1087 8.42 -25.80 18.90
C GLN A 1087 9.45 -24.66 19.05
N GLU A 1088 9.72 -24.23 20.29
CA GLU A 1088 10.63 -23.13 20.65
C GLU A 1088 12.12 -23.41 20.39
#